data_AF-A0A0C2WMS6-F1
#
_entry.id   AF-A0A0C2WMS6-F1
#
_cell.length_a   1.000
_cell.length_b   1.000
_cell.length_c   1.000
_cell.angle_alpha   90.00
_cell.angle_beta   90.00
_cell.angle_gamma   90.00
#
_symmetry.space_group_name_H-M   'P 1'
#
loop_
_entity.id
_entity.type
_entity.pdbx_description
1 polymer ?
#
loop_
_entity_poly.entity_id
_entity_poly.type
_entity_poly.pdbx_seq_one_letter_code
_entity_poly.pdbx_strand_id
1 'polypeptide(L)'
;MDGFDADSLSVLTVREIQALLKGNLILPRSVRNRREPLIRYLLSNATEAIQTLVLNAISFKCSPTEVAGSRKRKRGADQCARRTSRRLAESSEEIRDTTQFLQLPSETQRLQCYAQFYEATSNKALATATCGVCARELSVVDCGVKLQRLQDIPHTHRLVPKTSHPMHDLFDGKLLAPAGLFPKALHSRPDAASLQRGIRGNVSTYELDVDGAVSMVQGSLLPRALSILPSVISITFIGREPLSKRFLKPIFRHNEKYYGAIGIDPDLMQLLPIDDVPAELLGVVRQTTDTGLVAQEGAGYVPSQQNGRFLLFTPFPHNPDSWLFRFGQSDQAEVIPLQFSGTIDTDLTRLSANEMMVWGLANLWNQGSEGGYGVRHSGLPVSDFRFPRKDLADNNVPEIQLNQSNFWEKAYPCLFPFGRGGLEGEQVVPLSFREHVQWALQYFDKRFRKHDTFPFVTFGILQRREALGSARVQMRRHDFDREARVMASISVDQLQRARDEEERGCPISDSAVRLLRRHVNATIGRVVASDQSRIKMRSQIWSTAIYLGPPYVWITINPSDLHDPLAQVMAGKNIDLDNFVATIGPDKEVRAKNIASDPYAAARFFHFMIRVILETLFQIKHSKFKVESGLGVLGHVSAYFGTVEAQGRGTLHLHLLLWLKHAPSADEIAELLKSAQFRARMVDFIQSNFRAYLPGLESADSIKELPRHKDIAFNRPPNPAVADYANQLQAFELSLACAEQVHTCQVRRCLIPDKHGRLKCKHKAPFVCAQQDFVTETGQWGPKRLYAYVNGWVPSILINARCNNDGKFLTNGGDTRNITFYVTSYAAKKQGKHFNLSAILADGFAFHLDHPHPDYLDDLRHSQRLLLFRLVHAINREQELSAPMVISYLMGWGDSYKSHSYSVIYWSSFVGALLKSFPQLKSQFRFVLFLVWQLQLTIFHFLQLQFQYR
;
A
#
# COMPACT_ATOMS: atom_id res chain seq x y z
N MET A 1 -4.07 -66.47 -9.69
CA MET A 1 -4.31 -65.03 -9.89
C MET A 1 -2.97 -64.37 -10.10
N ASP A 2 -2.60 -64.13 -11.35
CA ASP A 2 -1.31 -63.53 -11.68
C ASP A 2 -1.37 -62.01 -11.50
N GLY A 3 -0.41 -61.45 -10.74
CA GLY A 3 -0.22 -60.00 -10.63
C GLY A 3 -0.43 -59.36 -9.26
N PHE A 4 -0.63 -60.14 -8.18
CA PHE A 4 -0.59 -59.61 -6.79
C PHE A 4 0.77 -59.90 -6.13
N ASP A 5 1.75 -59.07 -6.45
CA ASP A 5 3.15 -59.19 -6.02
C ASP A 5 3.71 -57.86 -5.48
N ALA A 6 4.96 -57.86 -5.02
CA ALA A 6 5.55 -56.65 -4.45
C ALA A 6 5.69 -55.50 -5.47
N ASP A 7 5.88 -55.84 -6.76
CA ASP A 7 6.11 -54.87 -7.83
C ASP A 7 4.81 -54.19 -8.27
N SER A 8 3.71 -54.93 -8.39
CA SER A 8 2.37 -54.38 -8.63
C SER A 8 1.91 -53.47 -7.48
N LEU A 9 2.18 -53.85 -6.23
CA LEU A 9 1.89 -53.02 -5.05
C LEU A 9 2.74 -51.74 -4.97
N SER A 10 3.85 -51.66 -5.72
CA SER A 10 4.71 -50.47 -5.78
C SER A 10 4.08 -49.27 -6.51
N VAL A 11 2.98 -49.49 -7.23
CA VAL A 11 2.22 -48.43 -7.92
C VAL A 11 1.42 -47.58 -6.92
N LEU A 12 1.03 -48.16 -5.77
CA LEU A 12 0.27 -47.47 -4.72
C LEU A 12 1.20 -46.96 -3.61
N THR A 13 0.88 -45.77 -3.09
CA THR A 13 1.55 -45.18 -1.92
C THR A 13 1.05 -45.85 -0.64
N VAL A 14 1.85 -45.77 0.42
CA VAL A 14 1.50 -46.31 1.75
C VAL A 14 0.15 -45.79 2.26
N ARG A 15 -0.20 -44.53 1.98
CA ARG A 15 -1.48 -43.94 2.39
C ARG A 15 -2.68 -44.48 1.60
N GLU A 16 -2.51 -44.71 0.30
CA GLU A 16 -3.55 -45.30 -0.55
C GLU A 16 -3.81 -46.75 -0.12
N ILE A 17 -2.75 -47.53 0.11
CA ILE A 17 -2.85 -48.89 0.64
C ILE A 17 -3.58 -48.91 1.99
N GLN A 18 -3.22 -48.02 2.92
CA GLN A 18 -3.89 -47.91 4.21
C GLN A 18 -5.38 -47.53 4.09
N ALA A 19 -5.74 -46.69 3.11
CA ALA A 19 -7.12 -46.28 2.89
C ALA A 19 -7.96 -47.44 2.36
N LEU A 20 -7.42 -48.23 1.42
CA LEU A 20 -8.08 -49.42 0.86
C LEU A 20 -8.28 -50.53 1.90
N LEU A 21 -7.34 -50.66 2.84
CA LEU A 21 -7.40 -51.65 3.91
C LEU A 21 -8.23 -51.21 5.13
N LYS A 22 -8.63 -49.94 5.20
CA LYS A 22 -9.35 -49.40 6.35
C LYS A 22 -10.73 -50.08 6.46
N GLY A 23 -10.91 -50.86 7.51
CA GLY A 23 -12.15 -51.63 7.77
C GLY A 23 -12.14 -53.05 7.22
N ASN A 24 -11.18 -53.40 6.35
CA ASN A 24 -11.09 -54.72 5.70
C ASN A 24 -9.93 -55.57 6.23
N LEU A 25 -8.85 -54.96 6.76
CA LEU A 25 -7.71 -55.65 7.34
C LEU A 25 -7.10 -54.86 8.50
N ILE A 26 -6.93 -55.49 9.66
CA ILE A 26 -6.33 -54.84 10.83
C ILE A 26 -4.81 -54.86 10.69
N LEU A 27 -4.21 -53.68 10.60
CA LEU A 27 -2.75 -53.54 10.46
C LEU A 27 -2.07 -53.32 11.81
N PRO A 28 -1.09 -54.15 12.20
CA PRO A 28 -0.26 -53.92 13.38
C PRO A 28 0.49 -52.59 13.30
N ARG A 29 0.66 -51.91 14.46
CA ARG A 29 1.33 -50.59 14.53
C ARG A 29 2.75 -50.59 13.94
N SER A 30 3.49 -51.71 14.07
CA SER A 30 4.85 -51.88 13.54
C SER A 30 4.92 -51.89 12.01
N VAL A 31 3.82 -52.27 11.35
CA VAL A 31 3.74 -52.48 9.90
C VAL A 31 3.14 -51.26 9.19
N ARG A 32 2.28 -50.50 9.89
CA ARG A 32 1.45 -49.43 9.31
C ARG A 32 2.24 -48.36 8.55
N ASN A 33 3.39 -47.90 9.07
CA ASN A 33 4.03 -46.69 8.58
C ASN A 33 5.20 -46.91 7.61
N ARG A 34 5.70 -48.15 7.48
CA ARG A 34 6.85 -48.46 6.62
C ARG A 34 6.40 -49.33 5.45
N ARG A 35 6.78 -48.93 4.24
CA ARG A 35 6.30 -49.51 2.99
C ARG A 35 6.58 -51.00 2.86
N GLU A 36 7.82 -51.39 3.12
CA GLU A 36 8.28 -52.75 2.88
C GLU A 36 7.67 -53.77 3.87
N PRO A 37 7.59 -53.49 5.19
CA PRO A 37 6.80 -54.32 6.11
C PRO A 37 5.32 -54.39 5.71
N LEU A 38 4.73 -53.28 5.26
CA LEU A 38 3.31 -53.22 4.87
C LEU A 38 3.02 -54.10 3.66
N ILE A 39 3.85 -54.04 2.62
CA ILE A 39 3.72 -54.87 1.42
C ILE A 39 3.86 -56.35 1.78
N ARG A 40 4.88 -56.73 2.57
CA ARG A 40 5.04 -58.13 3.01
C ARG A 40 3.83 -58.61 3.81
N TYR A 41 3.31 -57.78 4.72
CA TYR A 41 2.13 -58.15 5.51
C TYR A 41 0.88 -58.33 4.64
N LEU A 42 0.69 -57.50 3.60
CA LEU A 42 -0.37 -57.67 2.61
C LEU A 42 -0.24 -58.97 1.83
N LEU A 43 0.95 -59.28 1.33
CA LEU A 43 1.19 -60.50 0.55
C LEU A 43 0.93 -61.77 1.38
N SER A 44 1.17 -61.72 2.69
CA SER A 44 0.96 -62.86 3.58
C SER A 44 -0.45 -62.96 4.19
N ASN A 45 -1.22 -61.87 4.25
CA ASN A 45 -2.48 -61.83 5.02
C ASN A 45 -3.70 -61.29 4.26
N ALA A 46 -3.55 -60.90 2.98
CA ALA A 46 -4.67 -60.39 2.19
C ALA A 46 -5.58 -61.53 1.72
N THR A 47 -6.87 -61.45 2.03
CA THR A 47 -7.91 -62.31 1.47
C THR A 47 -8.14 -62.00 -0.01
N GLU A 48 -8.75 -62.93 -0.74
CA GLU A 48 -9.02 -62.82 -2.18
C GLU A 48 -9.82 -61.56 -2.55
N ALA A 49 -10.76 -61.15 -1.67
CA ALA A 49 -11.52 -59.91 -1.81
C ALA A 49 -10.63 -58.65 -1.69
N ILE A 50 -9.66 -58.66 -0.78
CA ILE A 50 -8.70 -57.55 -0.59
C ILE A 50 -7.74 -57.48 -1.78
N GLN A 51 -7.26 -58.63 -2.25
CA GLN A 51 -6.38 -58.70 -3.42
C GLN A 51 -7.08 -58.09 -4.65
N THR A 52 -8.34 -58.46 -4.89
CA THR A 52 -9.16 -57.92 -5.98
C THR A 52 -9.37 -56.41 -5.86
N LEU A 53 -9.68 -55.93 -4.65
CA LEU A 53 -9.88 -54.50 -4.37
C LEU A 53 -8.62 -53.68 -4.65
N VAL A 54 -7.46 -54.20 -4.27
CA VAL A 54 -6.17 -53.55 -4.49
C VAL A 54 -5.75 -53.60 -5.97
N LEU A 55 -5.95 -54.72 -6.66
CA LEU A 55 -5.66 -54.84 -8.10
C LEU A 55 -6.55 -53.91 -8.95
N ASN A 56 -7.83 -53.75 -8.59
CA ASN A 56 -8.72 -52.79 -9.24
C ASN A 56 -8.25 -51.34 -9.05
N ALA A 57 -7.76 -50.99 -7.86
CA ALA A 57 -7.19 -49.67 -7.60
C ALA A 57 -5.90 -49.41 -8.39
N ILE A 58 -5.06 -50.45 -8.58
CA ILE A 58 -3.85 -50.37 -9.43
C ILE A 58 -4.25 -50.15 -10.89
N SER A 59 -5.21 -50.92 -11.40
CA SER A 59 -5.74 -50.78 -12.77
C SER A 59 -6.30 -49.37 -13.03
N PHE A 60 -7.10 -48.85 -12.10
CA PHE A 60 -7.64 -47.49 -12.18
C PHE A 60 -6.54 -46.42 -12.23
N LYS A 61 -5.50 -46.57 -11.40
CA LYS A 61 -4.38 -45.63 -11.33
C LYS A 61 -3.45 -45.70 -12.55
N CYS A 62 -3.39 -46.84 -13.22
CA CYS A 62 -2.66 -47.03 -14.47
C CYS A 62 -3.43 -46.55 -15.72
N SER A 63 -4.69 -46.15 -15.58
CA SER A 63 -5.50 -45.61 -16.69
C SER A 63 -5.05 -44.19 -17.13
N PRO A 64 -5.25 -43.79 -18.41
CA PRO A 64 -4.61 -42.59 -18.98
C PRO A 64 -5.06 -41.24 -18.40
N THR A 65 -6.11 -41.23 -17.56
CA THR A 65 -6.85 -40.03 -17.18
C THR A 65 -6.20 -39.23 -16.05
N GLU A 66 -5.43 -39.86 -15.14
CA GLU A 66 -4.77 -39.15 -14.03
C GLU A 66 -3.32 -38.72 -14.31
N VAL A 67 -2.70 -39.26 -15.36
CA VAL A 67 -1.31 -38.93 -15.75
C VAL A 67 -1.18 -37.46 -16.20
N ALA A 68 -2.29 -36.80 -16.58
CA ALA A 68 -2.31 -35.39 -16.98
C ALA A 68 -1.97 -34.40 -15.83
N GLY A 69 -2.34 -34.70 -14.58
CA GLY A 69 -2.07 -33.83 -13.43
C GLY A 69 -0.60 -33.87 -12.98
N SER A 70 -0.01 -35.07 -12.97
CA SER A 70 1.40 -35.27 -12.65
C SER A 70 2.33 -34.80 -13.78
N ARG A 71 1.96 -35.07 -15.06
CA ARG A 71 2.70 -34.54 -16.21
C ARG A 71 2.62 -33.02 -16.32
N LYS A 72 1.52 -32.34 -15.95
CA LYS A 72 1.51 -30.85 -15.91
C LYS A 72 2.49 -30.28 -14.89
N ARG A 73 2.59 -30.89 -13.70
CA ARG A 73 3.57 -30.47 -12.66
C ARG A 73 5.00 -30.78 -13.05
N LYS A 74 5.26 -31.97 -13.62
CA LYS A 74 6.60 -32.40 -14.05
C LYS A 74 7.07 -31.66 -15.32
N ARG A 75 6.19 -31.45 -16.31
CA ARG A 75 6.47 -30.68 -17.53
C ARG A 75 6.68 -29.18 -17.23
N GLY A 76 6.00 -28.63 -16.21
CA GLY A 76 6.27 -27.28 -15.70
C GLY A 76 7.61 -27.17 -14.97
N ALA A 77 7.99 -28.17 -14.17
CA ALA A 77 9.29 -28.23 -13.49
C ALA A 77 10.45 -28.48 -14.47
N ASP A 78 10.27 -29.38 -15.45
CA ASP A 78 11.27 -29.72 -16.48
C ASP A 78 11.43 -28.59 -17.51
N GLN A 79 10.36 -27.85 -17.87
CA GLN A 79 10.50 -26.61 -18.64
C GLN A 79 11.21 -25.52 -17.84
N CYS A 80 10.94 -25.40 -16.54
CA CYS A 80 11.63 -24.44 -15.67
C CYS A 80 13.12 -24.79 -15.56
N ALA A 81 13.46 -26.08 -15.35
CA ALA A 81 14.82 -26.58 -15.29
C ALA A 81 15.55 -26.40 -16.63
N ARG A 82 14.96 -26.81 -17.77
CA ARG A 82 15.56 -26.62 -19.10
C ARG A 82 15.72 -25.14 -19.47
N ARG A 83 14.79 -24.25 -19.07
CA ARG A 83 14.94 -22.79 -19.27
C ARG A 83 15.98 -22.17 -18.32
N THR A 84 16.14 -22.72 -17.12
CA THR A 84 17.18 -22.28 -16.17
C THR A 84 18.56 -22.75 -16.63
N SER A 85 18.69 -23.98 -17.14
CA SER A 85 19.91 -24.48 -17.78
C SER A 85 20.22 -23.72 -19.07
N ARG A 86 19.21 -23.36 -19.87
CA ARG A 86 19.40 -22.49 -21.04
C ARG A 86 19.79 -21.05 -20.66
N ARG A 87 19.38 -20.53 -19.50
CA ARG A 87 19.86 -19.26 -18.94
C ARG A 87 21.30 -19.32 -18.42
N LEU A 88 21.68 -20.44 -17.81
CA LEU A 88 23.08 -20.70 -17.44
C LEU A 88 23.96 -20.90 -18.69
N ALA A 89 23.37 -21.32 -19.81
CA ALA A 89 24.05 -21.43 -21.11
C ALA A 89 24.02 -20.12 -21.92
N GLU A 90 22.98 -19.29 -21.82
CA GLU A 90 22.90 -17.92 -22.38
C GLU A 90 23.75 -16.94 -21.56
N SER A 91 24.13 -17.29 -20.32
CA SER A 91 25.16 -16.60 -19.52
C SER A 91 26.58 -17.08 -19.84
N SER A 92 26.84 -17.47 -21.09
CA SER A 92 28.21 -17.45 -21.61
C SER A 92 28.66 -15.99 -21.60
N GLU A 93 29.40 -15.61 -20.55
CA GLU A 93 30.25 -14.43 -20.43
C GLU A 93 30.02 -13.36 -21.51
N GLU A 94 29.04 -12.47 -21.33
CA GLU A 94 29.14 -11.17 -22.00
C GLU A 94 30.43 -10.54 -21.47
N ILE A 95 31.46 -10.48 -22.32
CA ILE A 95 32.79 -9.97 -21.97
C ILE A 95 32.62 -8.55 -21.40
N ARG A 96 32.97 -8.39 -20.12
CA ARG A 96 32.90 -7.10 -19.42
C ARG A 96 33.99 -6.17 -19.96
N ASP A 97 33.62 -5.32 -20.92
CA ASP A 97 34.51 -4.30 -21.49
C ASP A 97 34.43 -2.95 -20.75
N THR A 98 35.34 -2.69 -19.81
CA THR A 98 35.38 -1.44 -19.02
C THR A 98 35.60 -0.18 -19.87
N THR A 99 36.06 -0.31 -21.12
CA THR A 99 36.19 0.84 -22.02
C THR A 99 34.85 1.41 -22.47
N GLN A 100 33.76 0.67 -22.32
CA GLN A 100 32.38 1.12 -22.58
C GLN A 100 31.66 1.65 -21.32
N PHE A 101 32.29 1.57 -20.15
CA PHE A 101 31.71 2.10 -18.92
C PHE A 101 31.52 3.62 -19.02
N LEU A 102 30.35 4.10 -18.56
CA LEU A 102 29.89 5.50 -18.63
C LEU A 102 29.70 6.04 -20.05
N GLN A 103 29.53 5.18 -21.05
CA GLN A 103 29.16 5.60 -22.39
C GLN A 103 27.86 6.42 -22.35
N LEU A 104 27.95 7.66 -22.84
CA LEU A 104 26.81 8.55 -22.99
C LEU A 104 26.09 8.32 -24.32
N PRO A 105 24.76 8.55 -24.39
CA PRO A 105 24.06 8.63 -25.65
C PRO A 105 24.52 9.85 -26.45
N SER A 106 24.49 9.74 -27.78
CA SER A 106 24.57 10.92 -28.66
C SER A 106 23.40 11.88 -28.40
N GLU A 107 23.55 13.14 -28.84
CA GLU A 107 22.47 14.12 -28.69
C GLU A 107 21.17 13.67 -29.34
N THR A 108 21.22 13.08 -30.55
CA THR A 108 20.04 12.54 -31.23
C THR A 108 19.36 11.44 -30.42
N GLN A 109 20.13 10.52 -29.82
CA GLN A 109 19.58 9.45 -28.96
C GLN A 109 18.96 10.02 -27.68
N ARG A 110 19.58 11.04 -27.08
CA ARG A 110 19.04 11.76 -25.92
C ARG A 110 17.70 12.43 -26.25
N LEU A 111 17.63 13.14 -27.38
CA LEU A 111 16.40 13.76 -27.87
C LEU A 111 15.32 12.71 -28.17
N GLN A 112 15.69 11.55 -28.70
CA GLN A 112 14.77 10.44 -28.90
C GLN A 112 14.18 9.93 -27.58
N CYS A 113 14.99 9.83 -26.52
CA CYS A 113 14.47 9.47 -25.18
C CYS A 113 13.43 10.49 -24.69
N TYR A 114 13.68 11.78 -24.91
CA TYR A 114 12.74 12.84 -24.49
C TYR A 114 11.47 12.84 -25.35
N ALA A 115 11.59 12.57 -26.66
CA ALA A 115 10.45 12.42 -27.55
C ALA A 115 9.59 11.21 -27.14
N GLN A 116 10.21 10.08 -26.81
CA GLN A 116 9.49 8.92 -26.29
C GLN A 116 8.77 9.22 -24.97
N PHE A 117 9.40 9.99 -24.06
CA PHE A 117 8.74 10.44 -22.83
C PHE A 117 7.54 11.36 -23.13
N TYR A 118 7.72 12.33 -24.04
CA TYR A 118 6.68 13.28 -24.45
C TYR A 118 5.47 12.55 -25.04
N GLU A 119 5.70 11.58 -25.93
CA GLU A 119 4.67 10.73 -26.54
C GLU A 119 4.00 9.80 -25.52
N ALA A 120 4.78 9.17 -24.64
CA ALA A 120 4.25 8.29 -23.60
C ALA A 120 3.35 9.01 -22.60
N THR A 121 3.40 10.34 -22.55
CA THR A 121 2.60 11.19 -21.66
C THR A 121 1.53 12.00 -22.41
N SER A 122 1.28 11.71 -23.69
CA SER A 122 0.21 12.30 -24.52
C SER A 122 -1.20 11.91 -24.04
N ASN A 123 -2.24 12.61 -24.51
CA ASN A 123 -3.63 12.20 -24.26
C ASN A 123 -3.91 10.80 -24.82
N LYS A 124 -3.37 10.49 -25.99
CA LYS A 124 -3.51 9.17 -26.62
C LYS A 124 -2.92 8.05 -25.74
N ALA A 125 -1.73 8.27 -25.18
CA ALA A 125 -1.07 7.29 -24.31
C ALA A 125 -1.80 7.12 -22.97
N LEU A 126 -2.37 8.20 -22.43
CA LEU A 126 -3.12 8.21 -21.17
C LEU A 126 -4.61 7.86 -21.32
N ALA A 127 -5.08 7.64 -22.54
CA ALA A 127 -6.48 7.40 -22.83
C ALA A 127 -7.02 6.23 -22.00
N THR A 128 -8.15 6.47 -21.33
CA THR A 128 -8.91 5.45 -20.63
C THR A 128 -10.25 5.21 -21.30
N ALA A 129 -10.75 3.98 -21.19
CA ALA A 129 -12.08 3.60 -21.63
C ALA A 129 -12.74 2.72 -20.57
N THR A 130 -14.07 2.83 -20.47
CA THR A 130 -14.85 1.92 -19.64
C THR A 130 -15.15 0.65 -20.42
N CYS A 131 -14.83 -0.51 -19.85
CA CYS A 131 -15.22 -1.79 -20.43
C CYS A 131 -16.73 -2.01 -20.28
N GLY A 132 -17.44 -2.20 -21.40
CA GLY A 132 -18.89 -2.47 -21.39
C GLY A 132 -19.30 -3.76 -20.67
N VAL A 133 -18.38 -4.71 -20.46
CA VAL A 133 -18.67 -5.98 -19.76
C VAL A 133 -18.40 -5.90 -18.27
N CYS A 134 -17.19 -5.46 -17.88
CA CYS A 134 -16.80 -5.46 -16.47
C CYS A 134 -16.92 -4.10 -15.78
N ALA A 135 -17.38 -3.06 -16.48
CA ALA A 135 -17.57 -1.71 -15.95
C ALA A 135 -16.31 -1.06 -15.34
N ARG A 136 -15.12 -1.59 -15.66
CA ARG A 136 -13.84 -1.03 -15.20
C ARG A 136 -13.37 0.08 -16.13
N GLU A 137 -12.84 1.16 -15.56
CA GLU A 137 -12.00 2.15 -16.23
C GLU A 137 -10.62 1.51 -16.49
N LEU A 138 -10.26 1.32 -17.76
CA LEU A 138 -9.03 0.66 -18.19
C LEU A 138 -8.20 1.58 -19.08
N SER A 139 -6.88 1.45 -19.02
CA SER A 139 -5.96 2.08 -19.98
C SER A 139 -6.18 1.46 -21.36
N VAL A 140 -6.49 2.28 -22.36
CA VAL A 140 -6.75 1.82 -23.73
C VAL A 140 -5.51 1.12 -24.28
N VAL A 141 -4.34 1.73 -24.09
CA VAL A 141 -3.06 1.22 -24.59
C VAL A 141 -2.61 -0.01 -23.81
N ASP A 142 -2.53 0.07 -22.48
CA ASP A 142 -1.96 -1.04 -21.68
C ASP A 142 -2.85 -2.29 -21.68
N CYS A 143 -4.19 -2.11 -21.74
CA CYS A 143 -5.13 -3.23 -21.75
C CYS A 143 -5.56 -3.65 -23.17
N GLY A 144 -5.08 -2.95 -24.21
CA GLY A 144 -5.46 -3.21 -25.60
C GLY A 144 -6.98 -3.16 -25.81
N VAL A 145 -7.64 -2.14 -25.23
CA VAL A 145 -9.10 -2.01 -25.32
C VAL A 145 -9.51 -1.76 -26.77
N LYS A 146 -10.43 -2.58 -27.28
CA LYS A 146 -10.94 -2.49 -28.65
C LYS A 146 -12.45 -2.27 -28.64
N LEU A 147 -12.94 -1.51 -29.61
CA LEU A 147 -14.36 -1.44 -29.91
C LEU A 147 -14.78 -2.73 -30.62
N GLN A 148 -15.88 -3.32 -30.17
CA GLN A 148 -16.42 -4.55 -30.70
C GLN A 148 -17.93 -4.39 -30.85
N ARG A 149 -18.48 -4.85 -31.98
CA ARG A 149 -19.93 -4.82 -32.19
C ARG A 149 -20.60 -5.78 -31.20
N LEU A 150 -21.79 -5.45 -30.73
CA LEU A 150 -22.52 -6.25 -29.72
C LEU A 150 -22.74 -7.70 -30.14
N GLN A 151 -22.97 -7.94 -31.44
CA GLN A 151 -23.14 -9.26 -32.03
C GLN A 151 -21.84 -10.11 -32.05
N ASP A 152 -20.68 -9.44 -32.06
CA ASP A 152 -19.39 -10.10 -32.19
C ASP A 152 -18.81 -10.50 -30.82
N ILE A 153 -19.48 -10.14 -29.70
CA ILE A 153 -18.99 -10.43 -28.34
C ILE A 153 -18.95 -11.95 -28.12
N PRO A 154 -17.80 -12.54 -27.73
CA PRO A 154 -17.73 -13.98 -27.47
C PRO A 154 -18.53 -14.36 -26.21
N HIS A 155 -19.11 -15.56 -26.21
CA HIS A 155 -19.84 -16.11 -25.06
C HIS A 155 -20.99 -15.23 -24.54
N THR A 156 -21.74 -14.58 -25.45
CA THR A 156 -22.88 -13.67 -25.14
C THR A 156 -23.88 -14.22 -24.13
N HIS A 157 -24.11 -15.54 -24.12
CA HIS A 157 -24.99 -16.22 -23.16
C HIS A 157 -24.63 -15.94 -21.68
N ARG A 158 -23.38 -15.56 -21.38
CA ARG A 158 -22.94 -15.19 -20.02
C ARG A 158 -23.36 -13.78 -19.60
N LEU A 159 -23.74 -12.94 -20.56
CA LEU A 159 -24.16 -11.56 -20.32
C LEU A 159 -25.67 -11.45 -20.18
N VAL A 160 -26.42 -12.49 -20.52
CA VAL A 160 -27.87 -12.52 -20.30
C VAL A 160 -28.13 -12.79 -18.82
N PRO A 161 -28.79 -11.88 -18.09
CA PRO A 161 -29.03 -12.06 -16.66
C PRO A 161 -30.00 -13.22 -16.43
N LYS A 162 -29.67 -14.13 -15.51
CA LYS A 162 -30.58 -15.22 -15.10
C LYS A 162 -31.83 -14.70 -14.39
N THR A 163 -31.70 -13.60 -13.67
CA THR A 163 -32.78 -12.91 -12.97
C THR A 163 -32.78 -11.47 -13.47
N SER A 164 -33.84 -11.08 -14.17
CA SER A 164 -33.98 -9.70 -14.65
C SER A 164 -34.31 -8.76 -13.49
N HIS A 165 -33.84 -7.52 -13.57
CA HIS A 165 -34.10 -6.48 -12.58
C HIS A 165 -34.45 -5.17 -13.31
N PRO A 166 -35.42 -4.36 -12.84
CA PRO A 166 -35.85 -3.15 -13.54
C PRO A 166 -34.73 -2.11 -13.78
N MET A 167 -33.69 -2.13 -12.94
CA MET A 167 -32.51 -1.27 -13.08
C MET A 167 -31.36 -1.87 -13.89
N HIS A 168 -31.57 -3.02 -14.54
CA HIS A 168 -30.59 -3.54 -15.49
C HIS A 168 -30.68 -2.78 -16.80
N ASP A 169 -29.54 -2.25 -17.26
CA ASP A 169 -29.41 -1.75 -18.62
C ASP A 169 -29.13 -2.95 -19.55
N LEU A 170 -30.16 -3.38 -20.27
CA LEU A 170 -30.10 -4.50 -21.21
C LEU A 170 -30.01 -4.02 -22.65
N PHE A 171 -29.01 -4.50 -23.38
CA PHE A 171 -28.78 -4.21 -24.79
C PHE A 171 -28.80 -5.53 -25.56
N ASP A 172 -29.78 -5.72 -26.45
CA ASP A 172 -30.05 -7.01 -27.12
C ASP A 172 -30.12 -8.18 -26.11
N GLY A 173 -30.81 -7.96 -24.99
CA GLY A 173 -30.95 -8.93 -23.88
C GLY A 173 -29.70 -9.13 -23.02
N LYS A 174 -28.61 -8.41 -23.27
CA LYS A 174 -27.32 -8.53 -22.57
C LYS A 174 -27.16 -7.42 -21.55
N LEU A 175 -26.79 -7.77 -20.33
CA LEU A 175 -26.42 -6.82 -19.28
C LEU A 175 -25.04 -6.24 -19.59
N LEU A 176 -25.00 -4.97 -19.96
CA LEU A 176 -23.79 -4.24 -20.32
C LEU A 176 -23.77 -2.90 -19.59
N ALA A 177 -22.58 -2.46 -19.19
CA ALA A 177 -22.38 -1.15 -18.59
C ALA A 177 -22.56 -0.06 -19.66
N PRO A 178 -23.56 0.83 -19.55
CA PRO A 178 -23.82 1.85 -20.58
C PRO A 178 -22.64 2.77 -20.84
N ALA A 179 -21.83 3.04 -19.79
CA ALA A 179 -20.63 3.86 -19.87
C ALA A 179 -19.56 3.33 -20.84
N GLY A 180 -19.63 2.04 -21.22
CA GLY A 180 -18.70 1.40 -22.17
C GLY A 180 -19.27 1.16 -23.57
N LEU A 181 -20.45 1.71 -23.90
CA LEU A 181 -21.14 1.50 -25.18
C LEU A 181 -21.09 2.74 -26.08
N PHE A 182 -21.02 2.50 -27.40
CA PHE A 182 -20.92 3.54 -28.43
C PHE A 182 -21.81 3.22 -29.66
N PRO A 183 -22.42 4.23 -30.33
CA PRO A 183 -22.51 5.63 -29.88
C PRO A 183 -23.23 5.69 -28.53
N LYS A 184 -22.89 6.66 -27.68
CA LYS A 184 -23.59 6.82 -26.39
C LYS A 184 -25.06 6.93 -26.73
N ALA A 185 -25.86 5.93 -26.36
CA ALA A 185 -27.24 5.81 -26.80
C ALA A 185 -27.98 7.14 -26.55
N LEU A 186 -28.92 7.48 -27.43
CA LEU A 186 -29.72 8.73 -27.44
C LEU A 186 -30.42 9.03 -26.09
N HIS A 187 -30.41 8.09 -25.15
CA HIS A 187 -31.02 8.15 -23.81
C HIS A 187 -30.01 8.14 -22.66
N SER A 188 -28.74 8.51 -22.91
CA SER A 188 -27.73 8.62 -21.86
C SER A 188 -28.20 9.60 -20.78
N ARG A 189 -28.54 9.09 -19.59
CA ARG A 189 -28.82 9.91 -18.41
C ARG A 189 -27.61 10.82 -18.15
N PRO A 190 -27.81 12.12 -17.85
CA PRO A 190 -26.71 13.05 -17.63
C PRO A 190 -25.83 12.62 -16.44
N ASP A 191 -24.54 12.98 -16.52
CA ASP A 191 -23.50 12.68 -15.55
C ASP A 191 -23.88 13.20 -14.14
N ALA A 192 -23.98 12.30 -13.16
CA ALA A 192 -24.31 12.65 -11.78
C ALA A 192 -23.27 13.58 -11.13
N ALA A 193 -22.05 13.66 -11.67
CA ALA A 193 -21.00 14.54 -11.18
C ALA A 193 -21.20 16.03 -11.55
N SER A 194 -22.08 16.36 -12.50
CA SER A 194 -22.37 17.77 -12.87
C SER A 194 -23.29 18.47 -11.87
N LEU A 195 -23.77 17.77 -10.83
CA LEU A 195 -24.73 18.24 -9.84
C LEU A 195 -24.09 18.65 -8.50
N GLN A 196 -22.82 18.36 -8.23
CA GLN A 196 -22.26 18.47 -6.87
C GLN A 196 -21.21 19.58 -6.69
N ARG A 197 -21.58 20.85 -6.92
CA ARG A 197 -20.84 22.00 -6.38
C ARG A 197 -21.79 23.12 -6.00
N GLY A 198 -22.03 23.33 -4.70
CA GLY A 198 -22.84 24.47 -4.27
C GLY A 198 -23.22 24.54 -2.79
N ILE A 199 -22.42 24.05 -1.84
CA ILE A 199 -22.78 24.19 -0.41
C ILE A 199 -21.57 24.61 0.44
N ARG A 200 -21.74 25.68 1.23
CA ARG A 200 -20.92 26.11 2.39
C ARG A 200 -21.85 26.75 3.43
N GLY A 201 -21.83 26.31 4.69
CA GLY A 201 -22.54 26.94 5.82
C GLY A 201 -22.77 26.00 7.01
N ASN A 202 -22.80 26.54 8.24
CA ASN A 202 -23.05 25.82 9.50
C ASN A 202 -24.55 25.64 9.78
N VAL A 203 -24.93 24.60 10.54
CA VAL A 203 -26.30 24.29 10.98
C VAL A 203 -26.38 24.45 12.50
N SER A 204 -27.41 25.14 13.01
CA SER A 204 -27.68 25.31 14.46
C SER A 204 -29.10 24.85 14.80
N THR A 205 -29.28 24.17 15.94
CA THR A 205 -30.54 23.57 16.43
C THR A 205 -31.02 24.21 17.75
N TYR A 206 -32.34 24.31 17.95
CA TYR A 206 -32.98 24.76 19.21
C TYR A 206 -33.89 23.66 19.79
N GLU A 207 -34.21 23.79 21.09
CA GLU A 207 -34.93 22.79 21.89
C GLU A 207 -36.42 22.67 21.51
N LEU A 208 -36.94 21.44 21.57
CA LEU A 208 -38.25 21.02 21.08
C LEU A 208 -39.04 20.27 22.16
N ASP A 209 -40.36 20.32 22.03
CA ASP A 209 -41.36 19.72 22.92
C ASP A 209 -41.14 18.21 23.13
N VAL A 210 -40.54 17.91 24.28
CA VAL A 210 -40.12 16.57 24.69
C VAL A 210 -41.32 15.66 24.91
N ASP A 211 -42.47 16.18 25.37
CA ASP A 211 -43.65 15.38 25.69
C ASP A 211 -44.38 14.91 24.42
N GLY A 212 -44.40 15.74 23.36
CA GLY A 212 -44.87 15.36 22.03
C GLY A 212 -44.00 14.28 21.38
N ALA A 213 -42.67 14.42 21.49
CA ALA A 213 -41.70 13.47 20.96
C ALA A 213 -41.77 12.10 21.65
N VAL A 214 -41.99 12.05 22.97
CA VAL A 214 -42.12 10.79 23.74
C VAL A 214 -43.32 9.95 23.28
N SER A 215 -44.43 10.56 22.86
CA SER A 215 -45.58 9.82 22.31
C SER A 215 -45.30 9.12 20.97
N MET A 216 -44.28 9.56 20.23
CA MET A 216 -43.96 9.10 18.87
C MET A 216 -43.01 7.90 18.82
N VAL A 217 -42.36 7.55 19.93
CA VAL A 217 -41.24 6.58 19.95
C VAL A 217 -41.70 5.14 20.19
N GLN A 218 -42.89 4.89 20.73
CA GLN A 218 -43.38 3.52 20.92
C GLN A 218 -43.88 2.89 19.59
N GLY A 219 -43.26 1.78 19.16
CA GLY A 219 -43.80 0.86 18.15
C GLY A 219 -42.98 0.74 16.84
N SER A 220 -42.83 -0.48 16.33
CA SER A 220 -41.94 -0.94 15.25
C SER A 220 -42.33 -0.58 13.80
N LEU A 221 -43.06 0.53 13.57
CA LEU A 221 -43.60 0.94 12.26
C LEU A 221 -42.76 2.07 11.59
N LEU A 222 -42.50 1.98 10.28
CA LEU A 222 -41.84 3.01 9.45
C LEU A 222 -42.50 3.11 8.06
N PRO A 223 -42.34 4.21 7.28
CA PRO A 223 -41.96 5.54 7.75
C PRO A 223 -43.03 6.08 8.71
N ARG A 224 -42.62 6.91 9.68
CA ARG A 224 -43.58 7.61 10.56
C ARG A 224 -44.37 8.65 9.74
N ALA A 225 -45.54 9.07 10.24
CA ALA A 225 -46.38 10.07 9.59
C ALA A 225 -45.59 11.36 9.25
N LEU A 226 -45.76 11.89 8.04
CA LEU A 226 -44.99 13.02 7.52
C LEU A 226 -45.22 14.34 8.25
N SER A 227 -46.34 14.47 8.97
CA SER A 227 -46.66 15.61 9.83
C SER A 227 -45.72 15.74 11.05
N ILE A 228 -44.97 14.68 11.37
CA ILE A 228 -44.11 14.57 12.54
C ILE A 228 -42.68 15.06 12.26
N LEU A 229 -42.14 14.75 11.08
CA LEU A 229 -40.77 15.10 10.68
C LEU A 229 -40.47 16.63 10.73
N PRO A 230 -41.39 17.51 10.26
CA PRO A 230 -41.32 18.97 10.42
C PRO A 230 -41.13 19.47 11.85
N SER A 231 -41.67 18.72 12.82
CA SER A 231 -41.74 19.10 14.22
C SER A 231 -40.43 18.87 14.95
N VAL A 232 -39.50 18.07 14.39
CA VAL A 232 -38.28 17.63 15.07
C VAL A 232 -37.00 18.25 14.49
N ILE A 233 -37.10 18.95 13.35
CA ILE A 233 -35.94 19.42 12.58
C ILE A 233 -36.24 20.81 11.99
N SER A 234 -35.40 21.79 12.32
CA SER A 234 -35.38 23.08 11.61
C SER A 234 -34.23 23.08 10.59
N ILE A 235 -34.53 23.39 9.33
CA ILE A 235 -33.54 23.42 8.23
C ILE A 235 -33.54 24.81 7.60
N THR A 236 -32.47 25.57 7.83
CA THR A 236 -32.28 26.91 7.26
C THR A 236 -31.19 26.88 6.20
N PHE A 237 -31.48 27.40 5.01
CA PHE A 237 -30.54 27.51 3.90
C PHE A 237 -30.20 28.97 3.59
N ILE A 238 -28.91 29.24 3.35
CA ILE A 238 -28.42 30.54 2.86
C ILE A 238 -27.79 30.30 1.49
N GLY A 239 -28.40 30.84 0.42
CA GLY A 239 -27.94 30.63 -0.95
C GLY A 239 -28.68 31.48 -1.97
N ARG A 240 -27.98 31.91 -3.03
CA ARG A 240 -28.50 32.82 -4.09
C ARG A 240 -29.47 32.15 -5.08
N GLU A 241 -29.58 30.83 -5.10
CA GLU A 241 -30.48 30.09 -6.00
C GLU A 241 -31.46 29.20 -5.22
N PRO A 242 -32.69 28.97 -5.73
CA PRO A 242 -33.68 28.12 -5.08
C PRO A 242 -33.23 26.65 -5.00
N LEU A 243 -33.49 25.99 -3.86
CA LEU A 243 -33.11 24.60 -3.60
C LEU A 243 -33.70 23.66 -4.67
N SER A 244 -32.86 23.02 -5.48
CA SER A 244 -33.34 22.04 -6.46
C SER A 244 -33.66 20.71 -5.77
N LYS A 245 -34.92 20.25 -5.86
CA LYS A 245 -35.43 18.94 -5.41
C LYS A 245 -34.58 17.73 -5.86
N ARG A 246 -33.75 17.87 -6.89
CA ARG A 246 -32.86 16.81 -7.40
C ARG A 246 -31.74 16.40 -6.44
N PHE A 247 -31.34 17.26 -5.51
CA PHE A 247 -30.18 17.02 -4.64
C PHE A 247 -30.43 16.05 -3.47
N LEU A 248 -31.69 15.77 -3.13
CA LEU A 248 -32.06 14.91 -1.98
C LEU A 248 -32.30 13.44 -2.35
N LYS A 249 -32.38 13.12 -3.65
CA LYS A 249 -32.70 11.78 -4.19
C LYS A 249 -31.74 10.63 -3.81
N PRO A 250 -30.43 10.84 -3.57
CA PRO A 250 -29.53 9.73 -3.21
C PRO A 250 -29.68 9.24 -1.76
N ILE A 251 -30.33 10.01 -0.89
CA ILE A 251 -30.32 9.80 0.57
C ILE A 251 -31.33 8.72 1.01
N PHE A 252 -32.39 8.49 0.23
CA PHE A 252 -33.47 7.55 0.58
C PHE A 252 -33.54 6.42 -0.46
N ARG A 253 -32.81 5.33 -0.24
CA ARG A 253 -32.92 4.10 -1.05
C ARG A 253 -33.32 2.93 -0.18
N HIS A 254 -34.36 2.22 -0.59
CA HIS A 254 -34.91 1.07 0.11
C HIS A 254 -34.06 -0.19 -0.12
N ASN A 255 -33.77 -0.96 0.94
CA ASN A 255 -32.98 -2.20 0.88
C ASN A 255 -33.77 -3.35 1.55
N GLU A 256 -34.67 -3.95 0.76
CA GLU A 256 -35.60 -5.00 1.22
C GLU A 256 -34.90 -6.22 1.83
N LYS A 257 -33.69 -6.56 1.36
CA LYS A 257 -32.96 -7.75 1.81
C LYS A 257 -32.56 -7.68 3.29
N TYR A 258 -32.14 -6.52 3.77
CA TYR A 258 -31.65 -6.35 5.15
C TYR A 258 -32.61 -5.61 6.07
N TYR A 259 -33.57 -4.88 5.49
CA TYR A 259 -34.49 -4.03 6.24
C TYR A 259 -35.97 -4.41 6.02
N GLY A 260 -36.28 -5.50 5.32
CA GLY A 260 -37.65 -5.94 5.01
C GLY A 260 -38.48 -6.48 6.20
N ALA A 261 -37.87 -6.70 7.36
CA ALA A 261 -38.57 -7.09 8.60
C ALA A 261 -39.05 -5.89 9.43
N ILE A 262 -38.76 -4.68 8.98
CA ILE A 262 -39.36 -3.45 9.51
C ILE A 262 -40.78 -3.38 8.94
N GLY A 263 -41.79 -3.16 9.78
CA GLY A 263 -43.17 -2.97 9.32
C GLY A 263 -43.26 -1.68 8.53
N ILE A 264 -43.28 -1.80 7.20
CA ILE A 264 -43.46 -0.65 6.32
C ILE A 264 -44.95 -0.41 6.19
N ASP A 265 -45.45 0.67 6.77
CA ASP A 265 -46.85 1.06 6.64
C ASP A 265 -47.09 1.51 5.18
N PRO A 266 -47.89 0.75 4.40
CA PRO A 266 -48.10 1.01 2.98
C PRO A 266 -48.97 2.26 2.74
N ASP A 267 -49.78 2.67 3.72
CA ASP A 267 -50.60 3.88 3.63
C ASP A 267 -49.74 5.12 3.90
N LEU A 268 -48.79 5.04 4.83
CA LEU A 268 -47.80 6.10 5.07
C LEU A 268 -46.75 6.20 3.96
N MET A 269 -46.41 5.10 3.30
CA MET A 269 -45.59 5.08 2.08
C MET A 269 -46.30 5.73 0.89
N GLN A 270 -47.61 5.62 0.76
CA GLN A 270 -48.39 6.29 -0.29
C GLN A 270 -48.49 7.81 -0.07
N LEU A 271 -48.33 8.26 1.17
CA LEU A 271 -48.24 9.68 1.51
C LEU A 271 -46.85 10.27 1.20
N LEU A 272 -45.81 9.45 1.08
CA LEU A 272 -44.51 9.88 0.57
C LEU A 272 -44.61 10.08 -0.95
N PRO A 273 -44.23 11.27 -1.47
CA PRO A 273 -44.27 11.47 -2.91
C PRO A 273 -43.20 10.62 -3.60
N ILE A 274 -43.60 9.91 -4.65
CA ILE A 274 -42.70 9.05 -5.43
C ILE A 274 -41.61 9.92 -6.05
N ASP A 275 -40.36 9.67 -5.67
CA ASP A 275 -39.18 10.39 -6.16
C ASP A 275 -39.19 11.93 -5.89
N ASP A 276 -39.90 12.41 -4.87
CA ASP A 276 -39.93 13.82 -4.45
C ASP A 276 -39.81 13.98 -2.92
N VAL A 277 -39.72 15.22 -2.44
CA VAL A 277 -39.73 15.55 -1.00
C VAL A 277 -41.17 15.88 -0.58
N PRO A 278 -41.66 15.33 0.54
CA PRO A 278 -42.93 15.71 1.17
C PRO A 278 -43.14 17.22 1.22
N ALA A 279 -44.32 17.69 0.85
CA ALA A 279 -44.66 19.12 0.87
C ALA A 279 -44.53 19.73 2.28
N GLU A 280 -44.79 18.91 3.30
CA GLU A 280 -44.65 19.19 4.72
C GLU A 280 -43.20 19.50 5.10
N LEU A 281 -42.21 18.87 4.47
CA LEU A 281 -40.79 19.17 4.66
C LEU A 281 -40.35 20.42 3.89
N LEU A 282 -40.88 20.63 2.69
CA LEU A 282 -40.61 21.84 1.91
C LEU A 282 -41.19 23.10 2.58
N GLY A 283 -42.32 22.98 3.29
CA GLY A 283 -42.96 24.08 4.00
C GLY A 283 -42.19 24.61 5.22
N VAL A 284 -41.26 23.84 5.77
CA VAL A 284 -40.44 24.19 6.95
C VAL A 284 -39.07 24.73 6.54
N VAL A 285 -38.65 24.48 5.30
CA VAL A 285 -37.40 24.98 4.73
C VAL A 285 -37.47 26.49 4.61
N ARG A 286 -36.67 27.20 5.41
CA ARG A 286 -36.51 28.66 5.28
C ARG A 286 -35.26 28.96 4.45
N GLN A 287 -35.46 29.67 3.34
CA GLN A 287 -34.39 30.13 2.47
C GLN A 287 -34.22 31.64 2.63
N THR A 288 -32.99 32.10 2.88
CA THR A 288 -32.61 33.51 2.72
C THR A 288 -31.60 33.66 1.59
N THR A 289 -31.81 34.69 0.75
CA THR A 289 -30.90 35.05 -0.35
C THR A 289 -29.82 36.04 0.10
N ASP A 290 -29.91 36.55 1.33
CA ASP A 290 -28.94 37.49 1.88
C ASP A 290 -27.67 36.77 2.32
N THR A 291 -26.67 36.76 1.43
CA THR A 291 -25.32 36.25 1.71
C THR A 291 -24.57 37.09 2.75
N GLY A 292 -25.06 38.28 3.12
CA GLY A 292 -24.47 39.19 4.10
C GLY A 292 -24.61 38.73 5.56
N LEU A 293 -25.59 37.87 5.87
CA LEU A 293 -25.76 37.27 7.21
C LEU A 293 -24.57 36.41 7.63
N VAL A 294 -23.91 35.73 6.68
CA VAL A 294 -22.68 34.95 6.92
C VAL A 294 -21.50 35.87 7.31
N ALA A 295 -21.51 37.13 6.87
CA ALA A 295 -20.51 38.11 7.26
C ALA A 295 -20.79 38.73 8.65
N GLN A 296 -22.06 38.80 9.08
CA GLN A 296 -22.43 39.24 10.42
C GLN A 296 -22.11 38.20 11.51
N GLU A 297 -22.22 36.89 11.20
CA GLU A 297 -21.78 35.82 12.12
C GLU A 297 -20.26 35.57 12.09
N GLY A 298 -19.55 36.14 11.11
CA GLY A 298 -18.09 36.12 11.00
C GLY A 298 -17.36 37.27 11.71
N ALA A 299 -18.08 38.16 12.42
CA ALA A 299 -17.48 39.23 13.21
C ALA A 299 -16.89 38.67 14.51
N GLY A 300 -15.61 38.30 14.47
CA GLY A 300 -14.83 38.02 15.66
C GLY A 300 -14.91 39.16 16.67
N TYR A 301 -15.01 38.80 17.95
CA TYR A 301 -15.01 39.69 19.12
C TYR A 301 -13.62 40.33 19.30
N VAL A 302 -13.21 41.16 18.35
CA VAL A 302 -12.07 42.07 18.48
C VAL A 302 -12.54 43.44 17.96
N PRO A 303 -12.92 44.37 18.85
CA PRO A 303 -13.18 45.73 18.47
C PRO A 303 -11.89 46.34 17.90
N SER A 304 -11.97 46.84 16.66
CA SER A 304 -10.95 47.71 16.12
C SER A 304 -11.18 49.12 16.66
N GLN A 305 -10.23 49.64 17.44
CA GLN A 305 -10.10 51.08 17.66
C GLN A 305 -8.72 51.53 17.23
N GLN A 306 -8.69 52.39 16.21
CA GLN A 306 -7.57 53.30 15.99
C GLN A 306 -7.77 54.58 16.82
N ASN A 307 -6.69 54.97 17.50
CA ASN A 307 -6.27 56.31 17.89
C ASN A 307 -7.14 57.17 18.83
N GLY A 308 -6.56 57.52 19.98
CA GLY A 308 -6.80 58.83 20.61
C GLY A 308 -6.65 58.95 22.14
N ARG A 309 -5.40 59.20 22.59
CA ARG A 309 -5.00 60.09 23.71
C ARG A 309 -5.54 59.94 25.17
N PHE A 310 -4.53 59.86 26.06
CA PHE A 310 -4.29 60.64 27.30
C PHE A 310 -4.84 60.20 28.68
N LEU A 311 -3.86 59.94 29.59
CA LEU A 311 -3.76 60.21 31.05
C LEU A 311 -4.73 59.51 32.02
N LEU A 312 -4.39 59.17 33.27
CA LEU A 312 -3.21 59.23 34.14
C LEU A 312 -3.53 58.37 35.39
N PHE A 313 -2.48 58.07 36.16
CA PHE A 313 -2.42 57.70 37.59
C PHE A 313 -2.35 56.22 38.01
N THR A 314 -1.11 55.81 38.29
CA THR A 314 -0.65 54.94 39.38
C THR A 314 -0.95 55.55 40.75
N PRO A 315 -1.07 54.79 41.87
CA PRO A 315 0.11 54.22 42.55
C PRO A 315 -0.08 52.81 43.16
N PHE A 316 0.95 51.97 42.96
CA PHE A 316 1.35 50.87 43.85
C PHE A 316 1.71 51.43 45.24
N PRO A 317 1.62 50.68 46.37
CA PRO A 317 2.71 49.73 46.72
C PRO A 317 2.37 48.57 47.70
N HIS A 318 3.03 47.42 47.52
CA HIS A 318 4.04 46.85 48.45
C HIS A 318 4.21 45.34 48.29
N ASN A 319 5.47 44.96 48.06
CA ASN A 319 6.09 43.63 48.09
C ASN A 319 6.90 43.55 49.40
N PRO A 320 7.09 42.37 50.05
CA PRO A 320 8.18 41.47 49.62
C PRO A 320 7.95 39.98 49.95
N ASP A 321 7.96 39.10 48.93
CA ASP A 321 8.58 37.76 49.02
C ASP A 321 8.63 37.13 47.61
N SER A 322 9.72 37.40 46.90
CA SER A 322 10.02 36.88 45.58
C SER A 322 11.13 35.86 45.71
N TRP A 323 10.88 34.55 45.52
CA TRP A 323 11.72 33.54 44.85
C TRP A 323 11.00 32.16 44.92
N LEU A 324 10.15 31.83 43.92
CA LEU A 324 9.80 30.48 43.38
C LEU A 324 8.46 30.53 42.60
N PHE A 325 8.50 30.71 41.27
CA PHE A 325 7.30 30.72 40.42
C PHE A 325 6.72 29.32 40.21
N ARG A 326 5.49 29.12 40.69
CA ARG A 326 4.62 27.94 40.49
C ARG A 326 3.61 28.28 39.38
N PHE A 327 3.50 27.40 38.38
CA PHE A 327 2.45 27.45 37.36
C PHE A 327 1.08 27.13 37.96
N GLY A 328 0.05 27.89 37.57
CA GLY A 328 -1.35 27.66 37.97
C GLY A 328 -2.35 28.32 37.03
N GLN A 329 -2.88 27.50 36.12
CA GLN A 329 -4.22 27.47 35.51
C GLN A 329 -4.90 28.77 35.02
N SER A 330 -5.17 28.80 33.71
CA SER A 330 -6.44 29.29 33.17
C SER A 330 -6.93 28.33 32.07
N ASP A 331 -8.09 27.75 32.32
CA ASP A 331 -8.86 26.88 31.42
C ASP A 331 -9.12 27.56 30.08
N GLN A 332 -8.58 26.97 29.01
CA GLN A 332 -9.13 27.07 27.66
C GLN A 332 -9.39 25.65 27.18
N ALA A 333 -10.64 25.41 26.78
CA ALA A 333 -11.13 24.11 26.35
C ALA A 333 -10.27 23.51 25.23
N GLU A 334 -9.76 22.30 25.48
CA GLU A 334 -9.01 21.49 24.54
C GLU A 334 -9.88 21.14 23.32
N VAL A 335 -9.53 21.69 22.16
CA VAL A 335 -9.95 21.14 20.87
C VAL A 335 -9.26 19.78 20.72
N ILE A 336 -10.02 18.69 20.91
CA ILE A 336 -9.55 17.33 20.62
C ILE A 336 -9.49 17.18 19.09
N PRO A 337 -8.30 16.96 18.49
CA PRO A 337 -8.21 16.69 17.07
C PRO A 337 -8.78 15.30 16.79
N LEU A 338 -9.83 15.21 15.96
CA LEU A 338 -10.25 13.95 15.34
C LEU A 338 -9.15 13.48 14.38
N GLN A 339 -8.20 12.72 14.92
CA GLN A 339 -7.29 11.92 14.12
C GLN A 339 -8.08 10.80 13.45
N PHE A 340 -8.35 10.95 12.14
CA PHE A 340 -8.67 9.82 11.29
C PHE A 340 -7.42 8.95 11.13
N SER A 341 -7.09 8.18 12.16
CA SER A 341 -6.27 6.98 12.00
C SER A 341 -7.15 5.93 11.33
N GLY A 342 -6.71 5.35 10.21
CA GLY A 342 -7.42 4.30 9.47
C GLY A 342 -7.58 2.96 10.23
N THR A 343 -7.52 3.00 11.56
CA THR A 343 -7.66 1.88 12.49
C THR A 343 -8.93 2.07 13.29
N ILE A 344 -10.04 1.55 12.77
CA ILE A 344 -11.23 1.33 13.60
C ILE A 344 -10.87 0.22 14.60
N ASP A 345 -11.14 0.46 15.89
CA ASP A 345 -10.99 -0.54 16.94
C ASP A 345 -12.02 -1.66 16.71
N THR A 346 -11.57 -2.75 16.09
CA THR A 346 -12.40 -3.94 15.83
C THR A 346 -12.33 -4.98 16.93
N ASP A 347 -11.50 -4.79 17.97
CA ASP A 347 -11.32 -5.75 19.08
C ASP A 347 -11.68 -5.21 20.47
N LEU A 348 -12.22 -3.99 20.52
CA LEU A 348 -12.76 -3.32 21.71
C LEU A 348 -11.69 -3.01 22.77
N THR A 349 -10.41 -3.02 22.41
CA THR A 349 -9.27 -2.79 23.34
C THR A 349 -9.24 -1.40 23.96
N ARG A 350 -10.01 -0.43 23.43
CA ARG A 350 -10.13 0.93 23.98
C ARG A 350 -11.48 1.24 24.65
N LEU A 351 -12.33 0.25 24.89
CA LEU A 351 -13.54 0.48 25.68
C LEU A 351 -13.17 0.96 27.09
N SER A 352 -13.63 2.16 27.44
CA SER A 352 -13.51 2.73 28.77
C SER A 352 -14.31 1.93 29.81
N ALA A 353 -13.95 2.08 31.08
CA ALA A 353 -14.71 1.47 32.19
C ALA A 353 -16.19 1.92 32.20
N ASN A 354 -16.50 3.12 31.71
CA ASN A 354 -17.87 3.59 31.52
C ASN A 354 -18.60 2.80 30.43
N GLU A 355 -17.95 2.51 29.30
CA GLU A 355 -18.55 1.69 28.24
C GLU A 355 -18.71 0.22 28.69
N MET A 356 -17.81 -0.30 29.54
CA MET A 356 -17.96 -1.60 30.20
C MET A 356 -19.04 -1.61 31.30
N MET A 357 -19.27 -0.51 31.99
CA MET A 357 -20.35 -0.38 32.97
C MET A 357 -21.72 -0.36 32.27
N VAL A 358 -21.83 0.36 31.15
CA VAL A 358 -22.99 0.30 30.26
C VAL A 358 -23.22 -1.12 29.76
N TRP A 359 -22.14 -1.86 29.47
CA TRP A 359 -22.17 -3.28 29.12
C TRP A 359 -22.64 -4.20 30.27
N GLY A 360 -22.20 -3.96 31.51
CA GLY A 360 -22.65 -4.70 32.71
C GLY A 360 -24.13 -4.46 33.06
N LEU A 361 -24.60 -3.22 32.91
CA LEU A 361 -26.00 -2.85 33.12
C LEU A 361 -26.92 -3.42 32.03
N ALA A 362 -26.45 -3.51 30.78
CA ALA A 362 -27.19 -4.11 29.67
C ALA A 362 -27.51 -5.60 29.85
N ASN A 363 -26.65 -6.37 30.52
CA ASN A 363 -26.89 -7.79 30.80
C ASN A 363 -27.93 -8.02 31.92
N LEU A 364 -28.17 -7.01 32.76
CA LEU A 364 -29.22 -7.04 33.79
C LEU A 364 -30.60 -6.68 33.21
N TRP A 365 -30.67 -6.04 32.04
CA TRP A 365 -31.91 -5.55 31.41
C TRP A 365 -32.64 -6.57 30.50
N ASN A 366 -32.36 -7.87 30.62
CA ASN A 366 -33.08 -8.93 29.90
C ASN A 366 -34.56 -9.12 30.34
N GLN A 367 -35.14 -8.21 31.14
CA GLN A 367 -36.52 -8.24 31.63
C GLN A 367 -37.45 -7.22 30.93
N GLY A 368 -37.30 -7.05 29.61
CA GLY A 368 -38.39 -6.56 28.77
C GLY A 368 -38.71 -5.06 28.79
N SER A 369 -37.80 -4.19 29.23
CA SER A 369 -37.97 -2.73 29.13
C SER A 369 -37.12 -2.12 28.01
N GLU A 370 -37.77 -1.32 27.16
CA GLU A 370 -37.24 -0.66 25.96
C GLU A 370 -36.15 0.37 26.34
N GLY A 371 -34.89 0.05 26.02
CA GLY A 371 -33.73 0.88 26.35
C GLY A 371 -33.08 1.52 25.13
N GLY A 372 -32.97 2.85 25.13
CA GLY A 372 -31.97 3.69 24.44
C GLY A 372 -31.50 3.33 23.03
N TYR A 373 -31.85 4.17 22.06
CA TYR A 373 -31.37 4.17 20.66
C TYR A 373 -29.89 4.60 20.51
N GLY A 374 -28.99 4.01 21.30
CA GLY A 374 -27.55 4.08 21.02
C GLY A 374 -27.17 3.04 19.97
N VAL A 375 -26.23 3.36 19.08
CA VAL A 375 -25.60 2.36 18.20
C VAL A 375 -24.91 1.32 19.10
N ARG A 376 -25.54 0.15 19.25
CA ARG A 376 -25.00 -0.96 20.04
C ARG A 376 -23.96 -1.71 19.21
N HIS A 377 -22.76 -1.90 19.73
CA HIS A 377 -21.83 -2.87 19.16
C HIS A 377 -22.39 -4.28 19.35
N SER A 378 -22.36 -5.13 18.32
CA SER A 378 -22.73 -6.53 18.48
C SER A 378 -21.79 -7.20 19.49
N GLY A 379 -22.32 -8.00 20.41
CA GLY A 379 -21.52 -8.76 21.39
C GLY A 379 -20.60 -9.83 20.78
N LEU A 380 -20.59 -9.94 19.45
CA LEU A 380 -19.69 -10.77 18.68
C LEU A 380 -19.01 -9.92 17.61
N PRO A 381 -17.70 -10.07 17.38
CA PRO A 381 -17.03 -9.40 16.27
C PRO A 381 -17.65 -9.86 14.95
N VAL A 382 -17.89 -8.92 14.05
CA VAL A 382 -18.40 -9.25 12.71
C VAL A 382 -17.33 -10.05 11.98
N SER A 383 -17.65 -11.29 11.59
CA SER A 383 -16.75 -12.11 10.78
C SER A 383 -16.42 -11.39 9.49
N ASP A 384 -15.16 -11.03 9.32
CA ASP A 384 -14.63 -10.52 8.07
C ASP A 384 -14.21 -11.66 7.13
N PHE A 385 -14.46 -12.93 7.47
CA PHE A 385 -14.24 -14.10 6.62
C PHE A 385 -15.53 -14.52 5.91
N ARG A 386 -15.38 -15.11 4.71
CA ARG A 386 -16.48 -15.82 4.03
C ARG A 386 -17.09 -16.86 4.97
N PHE A 387 -18.42 -17.01 4.92
CA PHE A 387 -19.14 -18.09 5.61
C PHE A 387 -18.42 -19.45 5.46
N PRO A 388 -18.40 -20.29 6.52
CA PRO A 388 -17.91 -21.65 6.41
C PRO A 388 -18.54 -22.35 5.21
N ARG A 389 -17.74 -23.12 4.44
CA ARG A 389 -18.31 -24.02 3.43
C ARG A 389 -19.31 -24.95 4.14
N LYS A 390 -20.48 -25.17 3.52
CA LYS A 390 -21.54 -26.08 4.01
C LYS A 390 -21.00 -27.45 4.47
N ASP A 391 -19.86 -27.88 3.91
CA ASP A 391 -19.19 -29.15 4.21
C ASP A 391 -18.61 -29.28 5.65
N LEU A 392 -18.58 -28.20 6.45
CA LEU A 392 -18.08 -28.21 7.85
C LEU A 392 -19.16 -27.92 8.89
N ALA A 393 -20.44 -27.83 8.48
CA ALA A 393 -21.54 -27.71 9.43
C ALA A 393 -21.77 -29.08 10.08
N ASP A 394 -21.31 -29.25 11.31
CA ASP A 394 -21.94 -30.23 12.22
C ASP A 394 -23.44 -29.90 12.28
N ASN A 395 -24.27 -30.95 12.27
CA ASN A 395 -25.73 -30.91 12.17
C ASN A 395 -26.48 -30.16 13.31
N ASN A 396 -25.78 -29.39 14.15
CA ASN A 396 -26.32 -28.75 15.35
C ASN A 396 -26.25 -27.20 15.35
N VAL A 397 -26.02 -26.56 14.20
CA VAL A 397 -26.14 -25.08 14.15
C VAL A 397 -27.62 -24.70 13.92
N PRO A 398 -28.26 -23.95 14.85
CA PRO A 398 -29.65 -23.55 14.72
C PRO A 398 -29.88 -22.77 13.41
N GLU A 399 -31.03 -23.05 12.78
CA GLU A 399 -31.50 -22.53 11.49
C GLU A 399 -31.51 -20.98 11.38
N ILE A 400 -31.36 -20.28 12.51
CA ILE A 400 -31.32 -18.81 12.61
C ILE A 400 -30.07 -18.20 11.93
N GLN A 401 -28.98 -18.97 11.72
CA GLN A 401 -27.79 -18.47 11.00
C GLN A 401 -27.89 -18.51 9.46
N LEU A 402 -28.99 -19.01 8.89
CA LEU A 402 -29.18 -19.12 7.44
C LEU A 402 -29.55 -17.81 6.73
N ASN A 403 -29.75 -16.71 7.46
CA ASN A 403 -29.85 -15.38 6.84
C ASN A 403 -28.45 -14.90 6.40
N GLN A 404 -28.11 -15.22 5.14
CA GLN A 404 -26.88 -14.92 4.39
C GLN A 404 -26.52 -13.42 4.39
N SER A 405 -26.00 -12.94 5.51
CA SER A 405 -25.73 -11.53 5.74
C SER A 405 -24.31 -11.13 5.34
N ASN A 406 -24.15 -10.43 4.21
CA ASN A 406 -22.84 -9.98 3.75
C ASN A 406 -22.42 -8.70 4.49
N PHE A 407 -21.25 -8.74 5.13
CA PHE A 407 -20.69 -7.61 5.88
C PHE A 407 -20.59 -6.33 5.03
N TRP A 408 -20.08 -6.43 3.80
CA TRP A 408 -19.84 -5.26 2.95
C TRP A 408 -21.12 -4.58 2.51
N GLU A 409 -22.15 -5.37 2.23
CA GLU A 409 -23.48 -4.87 1.87
C GLU A 409 -24.14 -4.10 3.03
N LYS A 410 -23.84 -4.49 4.28
CA LYS A 410 -24.35 -3.83 5.48
C LYS A 410 -23.50 -2.62 5.92
N ALA A 411 -22.18 -2.74 5.81
CA ALA A 411 -21.24 -1.71 6.25
C ALA A 411 -21.16 -0.52 5.27
N TYR A 412 -21.42 -0.77 3.98
CA TYR A 412 -21.37 0.26 2.94
C TYR A 412 -22.67 0.27 2.10
N PRO A 413 -23.83 0.58 2.70
CA PRO A 413 -25.08 0.65 1.96
C PRO A 413 -25.05 1.71 0.85
N CYS A 414 -24.24 2.77 1.01
CA CYS A 414 -23.99 3.76 -0.04
C CYS A 414 -23.22 3.19 -1.26
N LEU A 415 -22.39 2.16 -1.09
CA LEU A 415 -21.63 1.50 -2.16
C LEU A 415 -22.37 0.26 -2.71
N PHE A 416 -23.23 -0.36 -1.89
CA PHE A 416 -24.04 -1.54 -2.20
C PHE A 416 -25.54 -1.31 -1.89
N PRO A 417 -26.20 -0.36 -2.57
CA PRO A 417 -27.54 0.11 -2.20
C PRO A 417 -28.63 -0.98 -2.23
N PHE A 418 -28.46 -2.03 -3.03
CA PHE A 418 -29.42 -3.12 -3.16
C PHE A 418 -29.14 -4.31 -2.22
N GLY A 419 -28.15 -4.18 -1.32
CA GLY A 419 -27.72 -5.30 -0.49
C GLY A 419 -27.25 -6.50 -1.32
N ARG A 420 -26.61 -6.25 -2.47
CA ARG A 420 -26.12 -7.28 -3.40
C ARG A 420 -24.79 -6.85 -3.99
N GLY A 421 -23.99 -7.85 -4.39
CA GLY A 421 -22.69 -7.63 -5.03
C GLY A 421 -21.58 -7.25 -4.05
N GLY A 422 -21.81 -7.42 -2.75
CA GLY A 422 -20.77 -7.20 -1.74
C GLY A 422 -19.52 -8.03 -1.99
N LEU A 423 -18.38 -7.56 -1.49
CA LEU A 423 -17.15 -8.35 -1.56
C LEU A 423 -17.38 -9.72 -0.90
N GLU A 424 -16.88 -10.77 -1.56
CA GLU A 424 -17.05 -12.16 -1.13
C GLU A 424 -18.51 -12.63 -0.95
N GLY A 425 -19.46 -11.92 -1.55
CA GLY A 425 -20.84 -12.41 -1.70
C GLY A 425 -20.91 -13.72 -2.49
N GLU A 426 -22.07 -14.36 -2.43
CA GLU A 426 -22.32 -15.58 -3.19
C GLU A 426 -22.28 -15.29 -4.70
N GLN A 427 -21.40 -15.99 -5.42
CA GLN A 427 -21.16 -15.81 -6.85
C GLN A 427 -20.88 -17.17 -7.51
N VAL A 428 -21.29 -17.32 -8.78
CA VAL A 428 -21.08 -18.54 -9.57
C VAL A 428 -19.58 -18.85 -9.73
N VAL A 429 -18.77 -17.81 -9.95
CA VAL A 429 -17.31 -17.92 -10.03
C VAL A 429 -16.74 -17.26 -8.77
N PRO A 430 -15.98 -17.98 -7.94
CA PRO A 430 -15.38 -17.38 -6.75
C PRO A 430 -14.27 -16.42 -7.17
N LEU A 431 -14.42 -15.15 -6.81
CA LEU A 431 -13.36 -14.16 -6.90
C LEU A 431 -12.58 -14.11 -5.59
N SER A 432 -11.26 -13.89 -5.67
CA SER A 432 -10.49 -13.58 -4.47
C SER A 432 -10.86 -12.19 -3.96
N PHE A 433 -10.72 -11.99 -2.65
CA PHE A 433 -10.96 -10.69 -2.01
C PHE A 433 -10.18 -9.55 -2.71
N ARG A 434 -8.89 -9.77 -2.98
CA ARG A 434 -8.01 -8.80 -3.63
C ARG A 434 -8.48 -8.45 -5.05
N GLU A 435 -8.84 -9.43 -5.86
CA GLU A 435 -9.32 -9.18 -7.24
C GLU A 435 -10.63 -8.38 -7.24
N HIS A 436 -11.54 -8.67 -6.32
CA HIS A 436 -12.80 -7.94 -6.22
C HIS A 436 -12.60 -6.50 -5.72
N VAL A 437 -11.67 -6.26 -4.78
CA VAL A 437 -11.28 -4.89 -4.37
C VAL A 437 -10.66 -4.12 -5.54
N GLN A 438 -9.76 -4.74 -6.31
CA GLN A 438 -9.16 -4.10 -7.49
C GLN A 438 -10.22 -3.72 -8.52
N TRP A 439 -11.19 -4.60 -8.77
CA TRP A 439 -12.34 -4.30 -9.61
C TRP A 439 -13.13 -3.10 -9.06
N ALA A 440 -13.43 -3.07 -7.76
CA ALA A 440 -14.19 -1.99 -7.13
C ALA A 440 -13.47 -0.64 -7.26
N LEU A 441 -12.16 -0.59 -7.00
CA LEU A 441 -11.34 0.62 -7.15
C LEU A 441 -11.23 1.10 -8.61
N GLN A 442 -11.36 0.18 -9.58
CA GLN A 442 -11.37 0.47 -11.01
C GLN A 442 -12.78 0.74 -11.56
N TYR A 443 -13.83 0.64 -10.75
CA TYR A 443 -15.20 0.80 -11.20
C TYR A 443 -15.41 2.22 -11.79
N PHE A 444 -16.08 2.31 -12.94
CA PHE A 444 -16.07 3.50 -13.79
C PHE A 444 -16.58 4.79 -13.11
N ASP A 445 -17.53 4.67 -12.18
CA ASP A 445 -18.12 5.82 -11.46
C ASP A 445 -17.23 6.32 -10.30
N LYS A 446 -16.12 5.62 -10.01
CA LYS A 446 -15.10 5.98 -9.03
C LYS A 446 -15.60 6.02 -7.58
N ARG A 447 -16.82 5.56 -7.29
CA ARG A 447 -17.41 5.68 -5.94
C ARG A 447 -16.60 4.97 -4.85
N PHE A 448 -16.06 3.79 -5.16
CA PHE A 448 -15.28 3.00 -4.19
C PHE A 448 -13.92 3.62 -3.89
N ARG A 449 -13.26 4.16 -4.92
CA ARG A 449 -11.91 4.73 -4.78
C ARG A 449 -11.89 6.12 -4.14
N LYS A 450 -13.04 6.83 -4.16
CA LYS A 450 -13.26 8.13 -3.53
C LYS A 450 -13.92 8.04 -2.15
N HIS A 451 -14.31 6.85 -1.71
CA HIS A 451 -14.92 6.67 -0.39
C HIS A 451 -13.83 6.73 0.69
N ASP A 452 -14.03 7.54 1.73
CA ASP A 452 -12.99 7.89 2.71
C ASP A 452 -12.41 6.67 3.43
N THR A 453 -13.26 5.71 3.84
CA THR A 453 -12.83 4.56 4.65
C THR A 453 -12.67 3.24 3.90
N PHE A 454 -13.29 3.08 2.72
CA PHE A 454 -13.34 1.79 2.02
C PHE A 454 -11.95 1.22 1.66
N PRO A 455 -11.01 2.02 1.10
CA PRO A 455 -9.64 1.55 0.86
C PRO A 455 -8.91 1.12 2.15
N PHE A 456 -9.09 1.83 3.26
CA PHE A 456 -8.42 1.50 4.51
C PHE A 456 -8.99 0.23 5.14
N VAL A 457 -10.31 0.07 5.17
CA VAL A 457 -10.95 -1.12 5.73
C VAL A 457 -10.62 -2.36 4.90
N THR A 458 -10.65 -2.26 3.57
CA THR A 458 -10.24 -3.37 2.70
C THR A 458 -8.77 -3.74 2.88
N PHE A 459 -7.89 -2.75 3.05
CA PHE A 459 -6.48 -2.98 3.31
C PHE A 459 -6.21 -3.59 4.70
N GLY A 460 -6.89 -3.12 5.75
CA GLY A 460 -6.79 -3.69 7.09
C GLY A 460 -7.21 -5.16 7.14
N ILE A 461 -8.31 -5.52 6.46
CA ILE A 461 -8.76 -6.91 6.30
C ILE A 461 -7.70 -7.75 5.58
N LEU A 462 -7.11 -7.21 4.51
CA LEU A 462 -6.06 -7.89 3.76
C LEU A 462 -4.83 -8.18 4.64
N GLN A 463 -4.34 -7.19 5.41
CA GLN A 463 -3.23 -7.37 6.34
C GLN A 463 -3.55 -8.38 7.45
N ARG A 464 -4.76 -8.31 8.03
CA ARG A 464 -5.23 -9.27 9.04
C ARG A 464 -5.20 -10.71 8.51
N ARG A 465 -5.69 -10.93 7.29
CA ARG A 465 -5.71 -12.27 6.67
C ARG A 465 -4.30 -12.76 6.33
N GLU A 466 -3.41 -11.88 5.86
CA GLU A 466 -2.00 -12.22 5.64
C GLU A 466 -1.29 -12.60 6.95
N ALA A 467 -1.56 -11.88 8.04
CA ALA A 467 -1.03 -12.19 9.37
C ALA A 467 -1.50 -13.57 9.87
N LEU A 468 -2.79 -13.87 9.75
CA LEU A 468 -3.36 -15.18 10.10
C LEU A 468 -2.77 -16.31 9.25
N GLY A 469 -2.63 -16.09 7.94
CA GLY A 469 -1.98 -17.04 7.04
C GLY A 469 -0.52 -17.29 7.41
N SER A 470 0.22 -16.23 7.76
CA SER A 470 1.62 -16.30 8.17
C SER A 470 1.79 -17.03 9.51
N ALA A 471 0.95 -16.73 10.50
CA ALA A 471 0.93 -17.39 11.80
C ALA A 471 0.67 -18.90 11.63
N ARG A 472 -0.33 -19.27 10.82
CA ARG A 472 -0.63 -20.67 10.50
C ARG A 472 0.57 -21.41 9.89
N VAL A 473 1.37 -20.74 9.05
CA VAL A 473 2.59 -21.33 8.49
C VAL A 473 3.67 -21.50 9.56
N GLN A 474 3.86 -20.52 10.45
CA GLN A 474 4.83 -20.64 11.56
C GLN A 474 4.51 -21.81 12.48
N MET A 475 3.23 -22.04 12.77
CA MET A 475 2.78 -23.13 13.64
C MET A 475 2.95 -24.53 13.06
N ARG A 476 3.12 -24.66 11.74
CA ARG A 476 3.35 -25.96 11.07
C ARG A 476 4.81 -26.43 11.19
N ARG A 477 5.67 -25.66 11.84
CA ARG A 477 7.06 -26.05 12.08
C ARG A 477 7.14 -27.15 13.12
N HIS A 478 8.04 -28.11 12.91
CA HIS A 478 8.22 -29.27 13.78
C HIS A 478 8.64 -28.94 15.23
N ASP A 479 9.30 -27.79 15.41
CA ASP A 479 9.83 -27.30 16.69
C ASP A 479 8.85 -26.38 17.43
N PHE A 480 7.70 -26.07 16.83
CA PHE A 480 6.75 -25.10 17.38
C PHE A 480 6.23 -25.50 18.76
N ASP A 481 5.93 -26.78 19.02
CA ASP A 481 5.39 -27.20 20.32
C ASP A 481 6.36 -26.98 21.47
N ARG A 482 7.66 -27.16 21.20
CA ARG A 482 8.72 -26.89 22.18
C ARG A 482 8.84 -25.40 22.42
N GLU A 483 8.86 -24.60 21.36
CA GLU A 483 8.96 -23.13 21.43
C GLU A 483 7.71 -22.52 22.07
N ALA A 484 6.53 -23.08 21.82
CA ALA A 484 5.23 -22.69 22.40
C ALA A 484 5.20 -22.79 23.92
N ARG A 485 5.80 -23.84 24.50
CA ARG A 485 5.92 -23.98 25.96
C ARG A 485 6.80 -22.89 26.58
N VAL A 486 7.87 -22.50 25.88
CA VAL A 486 8.75 -21.40 26.32
C VAL A 486 8.06 -20.05 26.21
N MET A 487 7.21 -19.85 25.19
CA MET A 487 6.41 -18.63 25.08
C MET A 487 5.31 -18.56 26.15
N ALA A 488 4.73 -19.70 26.53
CA ALA A 488 3.72 -19.77 27.58
C ALA A 488 4.28 -19.46 28.99
N SER A 489 5.59 -19.58 29.21
CA SER A 489 6.21 -19.23 30.49
C SER A 489 6.55 -17.74 30.63
N ILE A 490 6.20 -16.91 29.65
CA ILE A 490 6.51 -15.47 29.67
C ILE A 490 5.58 -14.75 30.65
N SER A 491 6.14 -13.93 31.55
CA SER A 491 5.39 -13.06 32.46
C SER A 491 5.34 -11.61 31.96
N VAL A 492 4.38 -10.83 32.49
CA VAL A 492 4.28 -9.39 32.21
C VAL A 492 5.54 -8.64 32.66
N ASP A 493 6.13 -9.00 33.81
CA ASP A 493 7.37 -8.40 34.32
C ASP A 493 8.57 -8.62 33.40
N GLN A 494 8.65 -9.78 32.72
CA GLN A 494 9.70 -10.04 31.72
C GLN A 494 9.57 -9.11 30.52
N LEU A 495 8.34 -8.80 30.09
CA LEU A 495 8.09 -7.87 28.98
C LEU A 495 8.30 -6.40 29.39
N GLN A 496 7.97 -6.01 30.63
CA GLN A 496 8.27 -4.69 31.17
C GLN A 496 9.79 -4.45 31.28
N ARG A 497 10.55 -5.44 31.78
CA ARG A 497 12.02 -5.35 31.78
C ARG A 497 12.58 -5.22 30.37
N ALA A 498 12.05 -5.96 29.40
CA ALA A 498 12.45 -5.84 28.00
C ALA A 498 12.12 -4.45 27.41
N ARG A 499 11.00 -3.85 27.83
CA ARG A 499 10.64 -2.47 27.49
C ARG A 499 11.67 -1.47 28.02
N ASP A 500 12.06 -1.57 29.29
CA ASP A 500 13.05 -0.69 29.92
C ASP A 500 14.46 -0.89 29.32
N GLU A 501 14.81 -2.12 28.95
CA GLU A 501 16.04 -2.42 28.22
C GLU A 501 16.04 -1.75 26.84
N GLU A 502 14.94 -1.84 26.08
CA GLU A 502 14.83 -1.21 24.76
C GLU A 502 14.80 0.33 24.84
N GLU A 503 14.15 0.91 25.85
CA GLU A 503 14.17 2.37 26.13
C GLU A 503 15.58 2.89 26.46
N ARG A 504 16.38 2.09 27.16
CA ARG A 504 17.81 2.38 27.43
C ARG A 504 18.73 2.05 26.26
N GLY A 505 18.23 1.48 25.17
CA GLY A 505 19.02 1.05 24.01
C GLY A 505 19.86 -0.23 24.23
N CYS A 506 19.56 -0.99 25.29
CA CYS A 506 20.24 -2.25 25.61
C CYS A 506 19.62 -3.43 24.84
N PRO A 507 20.42 -4.48 24.52
CA PRO A 507 19.87 -5.73 24.01
C PRO A 507 18.95 -6.40 25.04
N ILE A 508 17.84 -6.98 24.57
CA ILE A 508 16.92 -7.74 25.45
C ILE A 508 17.65 -8.94 26.06
N SER A 509 17.70 -9.01 27.39
CA SER A 509 18.43 -10.05 28.12
C SER A 509 17.68 -11.40 28.09
N ASP A 510 16.37 -11.37 28.30
CA ASP A 510 15.52 -12.55 28.43
C ASP A 510 15.47 -13.38 27.12
N SER A 511 15.71 -14.68 27.21
CA SER A 511 15.75 -15.58 26.05
C SER A 511 14.36 -15.96 25.54
N ALA A 512 13.35 -16.03 26.40
CA ALA A 512 11.97 -16.32 26.04
C ALA A 512 11.33 -15.12 25.34
N VAL A 513 11.57 -13.89 25.83
CA VAL A 513 11.12 -12.67 25.15
C VAL A 513 11.76 -12.51 23.77
N ARG A 514 13.07 -12.82 23.64
CA ARG A 514 13.75 -12.85 22.33
C ARG A 514 13.16 -13.89 21.39
N LEU A 515 12.73 -15.05 21.90
CA LEU A 515 12.06 -16.09 21.13
C LEU A 515 10.69 -15.61 20.64
N LEU A 516 9.87 -15.02 21.52
CA LEU A 516 8.58 -14.43 21.16
C LEU A 516 8.73 -13.37 20.07
N ARG A 517 9.66 -12.41 20.25
CA ARG A 517 9.96 -11.38 19.26
C ARG A 517 10.37 -11.98 17.91
N ARG A 518 11.10 -13.10 17.91
CA ARG A 518 11.47 -13.82 16.67
C ARG A 518 10.25 -14.41 15.97
N HIS A 519 9.31 -15.01 16.69
CA HIS A 519 8.06 -15.53 16.10
C HIS A 519 7.16 -14.42 15.58
N VAL A 520 7.04 -13.33 16.33
CA VAL A 520 6.31 -12.13 15.89
C VAL A 520 6.92 -11.58 14.61
N ASN A 521 8.23 -11.31 14.60
CA ASN A 521 8.93 -10.84 13.39
C ASN A 521 8.79 -11.83 12.22
N ALA A 522 8.95 -13.14 12.45
CA ALA A 522 8.76 -14.13 11.39
C ALA A 522 7.34 -14.14 10.80
N THR A 523 6.34 -13.81 11.62
CA THR A 523 4.94 -13.69 11.21
C THR A 523 4.72 -12.40 10.42
N ILE A 524 5.14 -11.26 10.98
CA ILE A 524 5.03 -9.92 10.38
C ILE A 524 5.76 -9.83 9.05
N GLY A 525 6.92 -10.49 8.91
CA GLY A 525 7.72 -10.42 7.68
C GLY A 525 7.02 -10.90 6.41
N ARG A 526 5.85 -11.54 6.50
CA ARG A 526 5.00 -11.93 5.35
C ARG A 526 3.79 -11.01 5.14
N VAL A 527 3.52 -10.10 6.07
CA VAL A 527 2.46 -9.10 5.97
C VAL A 527 2.96 -7.92 5.17
N VAL A 528 2.22 -7.55 4.13
CA VAL A 528 2.54 -6.39 3.29
C VAL A 528 2.58 -5.10 4.10
N ALA A 529 3.42 -4.15 3.67
CA ALA A 529 3.68 -2.87 4.32
C ALA A 529 4.43 -2.94 5.66
N SER A 530 4.68 -4.12 6.22
CA SER A 530 5.36 -4.23 7.52
C SER A 530 6.86 -3.90 7.45
N ASP A 531 7.40 -3.36 8.54
CA ASP A 531 8.84 -3.11 8.69
C ASP A 531 9.70 -4.36 8.43
N GLN A 532 9.21 -5.53 8.86
CA GLN A 532 9.94 -6.77 8.67
C GLN A 532 9.91 -7.26 7.22
N SER A 533 8.84 -6.99 6.46
CA SER A 533 8.81 -7.28 5.01
C SER A 533 9.82 -6.40 4.27
N ARG A 534 9.99 -5.16 4.71
CA ARG A 534 10.94 -4.17 4.20
C ARG A 534 12.40 -4.54 4.42
N ILE A 535 12.73 -5.13 5.56
CA ILE A 535 14.08 -5.69 5.82
C ILE A 535 14.51 -6.69 4.74
N LYS A 536 13.58 -7.44 4.11
CA LYS A 536 13.94 -8.35 3.01
C LYS A 536 14.48 -7.62 1.79
N MET A 537 14.04 -6.40 1.52
CA MET A 537 14.53 -5.60 0.40
C MET A 537 16.03 -5.32 0.53
N ARG A 538 16.52 -5.14 1.77
CA ARG A 538 17.96 -5.02 2.02
C ARG A 538 18.71 -6.24 1.48
N SER A 539 18.28 -7.46 1.83
CA SER A 539 18.91 -8.69 1.31
C SER A 539 18.85 -8.80 -0.22
N GLN A 540 17.83 -8.23 -0.87
CA GLN A 540 17.70 -8.21 -2.33
C GLN A 540 18.69 -7.23 -2.98
N ILE A 541 18.84 -6.04 -2.41
CA ILE A 541 19.87 -5.07 -2.83
C ILE A 541 21.25 -5.71 -2.71
N TRP A 542 21.57 -6.32 -1.57
CA TRP A 542 22.84 -7.04 -1.36
C TRP A 542 23.03 -8.19 -2.35
N SER A 543 22.00 -8.99 -2.61
CA SER A 543 22.07 -10.07 -3.61
C SER A 543 22.40 -9.54 -5.01
N THR A 544 21.87 -8.38 -5.37
CA THR A 544 22.18 -7.73 -6.65
C THR A 544 23.62 -7.23 -6.65
N ALA A 545 24.05 -6.64 -5.52
CA ALA A 545 25.40 -6.12 -5.39
C ALA A 545 26.48 -7.23 -5.43
N ILE A 546 26.18 -8.41 -4.88
CA ILE A 546 27.05 -9.59 -4.96
C ILE A 546 27.14 -10.09 -6.41
N TYR A 547 26.04 -10.04 -7.16
CA TYR A 547 25.99 -10.57 -8.52
C TYR A 547 26.58 -9.61 -9.57
N LEU A 548 26.36 -8.31 -9.44
CA LEU A 548 26.72 -7.30 -10.45
C LEU A 548 27.79 -6.28 -9.98
N GLY A 549 28.32 -6.42 -8.77
CA GLY A 549 29.11 -5.37 -8.13
C GLY A 549 28.23 -4.29 -7.49
N PRO A 550 28.80 -3.23 -6.86
CA PRO A 550 28.01 -2.19 -6.22
C PRO A 550 27.16 -1.37 -7.22
N PRO A 551 26.09 -0.70 -6.77
CA PRO A 551 25.40 0.29 -7.61
C PRO A 551 26.30 1.51 -7.85
N TYR A 552 26.16 2.15 -9.01
CA TYR A 552 26.97 3.33 -9.41
C TYR A 552 26.19 4.63 -9.41
N VAL A 553 24.86 4.57 -9.44
CA VAL A 553 24.02 5.77 -9.45
C VAL A 553 22.92 5.60 -8.43
N TRP A 554 22.75 6.62 -7.60
CA TRP A 554 21.62 6.77 -6.70
C TRP A 554 20.79 7.99 -7.09
N ILE A 555 19.48 7.81 -7.18
CA ILE A 555 18.55 8.88 -7.57
C ILE A 555 17.36 8.88 -6.62
N THR A 556 16.94 10.08 -6.20
CA THR A 556 15.60 10.29 -5.63
C THR A 556 14.70 10.94 -6.67
N ILE A 557 13.48 10.43 -6.86
CA ILE A 557 12.47 11.01 -7.74
C ILE A 557 11.22 11.31 -6.92
N ASN A 558 10.78 12.57 -6.89
CA ASN A 558 9.62 13.02 -6.14
C ASN A 558 8.54 13.64 -7.05
N PRO A 559 7.79 12.82 -7.83
CA PRO A 559 6.73 13.32 -8.70
C PRO A 559 5.70 14.15 -7.91
N SER A 560 5.33 15.31 -8.45
CA SER A 560 4.43 16.25 -7.78
C SER A 560 2.98 16.06 -8.26
N ASP A 561 2.23 15.17 -7.63
CA ASP A 561 0.82 14.91 -7.94
C ASP A 561 -0.08 16.16 -7.87
N LEU A 562 0.21 17.08 -6.95
CA LEU A 562 -0.52 18.35 -6.80
C LEU A 562 -0.31 19.33 -7.97
N HIS A 563 0.87 19.29 -8.58
CA HIS A 563 1.29 20.28 -9.57
C HIS A 563 1.50 19.70 -10.96
N ASP A 564 1.28 18.40 -11.19
CA ASP A 564 1.43 17.79 -12.51
C ASP A 564 0.06 17.60 -13.21
N PRO A 565 -0.09 18.02 -14.48
CA PRO A 565 -1.36 17.90 -15.20
C PRO A 565 -1.77 16.44 -15.46
N LEU A 566 -0.83 15.50 -15.55
CA LEU A 566 -1.13 14.07 -15.76
C LEU A 566 -1.89 13.49 -14.56
N ALA A 567 -1.57 13.93 -13.34
CA ALA A 567 -2.29 13.52 -12.15
C ALA A 567 -3.76 13.98 -12.17
N GLN A 568 -4.03 15.18 -12.70
CA GLN A 568 -5.38 15.70 -12.87
C GLN A 568 -6.16 14.93 -13.95
N VAL A 569 -5.52 14.55 -15.06
CA VAL A 569 -6.13 13.68 -16.07
C VAL A 569 -6.50 12.33 -15.48
N MET A 570 -5.62 11.72 -14.66
CA MET A 570 -5.92 10.46 -13.98
C MET A 570 -7.01 10.57 -12.91
N ALA A 571 -7.19 11.76 -12.32
CA ALA A 571 -8.33 12.10 -11.47
C ALA A 571 -9.64 12.32 -12.25
N GLY A 572 -9.59 12.24 -13.59
CA GLY A 572 -10.73 12.37 -14.49
C GLY A 572 -11.01 13.80 -14.94
N LYS A 573 -10.03 14.71 -14.90
CA LYS A 573 -10.18 16.04 -15.49
C LYS A 573 -9.89 16.00 -16.98
N ASN A 574 -10.71 16.68 -17.77
CA ASN A 574 -10.51 16.80 -19.20
C ASN A 574 -9.48 17.91 -19.46
N ILE A 575 -8.23 17.52 -19.72
CA ILE A 575 -7.13 18.42 -20.02
C ILE A 575 -6.52 17.94 -21.33
N ASP A 576 -6.42 18.84 -22.31
CA ASP A 576 -5.64 18.61 -23.52
C ASP A 576 -4.16 18.76 -23.18
N LEU A 577 -3.43 17.65 -23.15
CA LEU A 577 -2.00 17.53 -22.92
C LEU A 577 -1.20 17.71 -24.23
N ASP A 578 -1.83 17.44 -25.38
CA ASP A 578 -1.19 17.52 -26.69
C ASP A 578 -1.16 19.00 -27.16
N ASN A 579 -2.18 19.78 -26.82
CA ASN A 579 -2.25 21.25 -26.98
C ASN A 579 -2.36 21.97 -25.62
N PHE A 580 -1.43 21.67 -24.72
CA PHE A 580 -1.53 22.13 -23.33
C PHE A 580 -1.38 23.63 -23.16
N VAL A 581 -2.31 24.23 -22.44
CA VAL A 581 -2.27 25.65 -22.03
C VAL A 581 -2.27 25.74 -20.50
N ALA A 582 -1.16 26.19 -19.92
CA ALA A 582 -0.95 26.23 -18.48
C ALA A 582 -1.96 27.10 -17.71
N THR A 583 -2.59 28.07 -18.38
CA THR A 583 -3.57 28.99 -17.79
C THR A 583 -5.02 28.50 -17.84
N ILE A 584 -5.33 27.45 -18.61
CA ILE A 584 -6.71 26.98 -18.85
C ILE A 584 -7.08 25.77 -17.95
N GLY A 585 -6.22 25.41 -16.99
CA GLY A 585 -6.43 24.29 -16.07
C GLY A 585 -7.01 24.66 -14.69
N PRO A 586 -7.32 23.66 -13.85
CA PRO A 586 -7.70 23.90 -12.45
C PRO A 586 -6.59 24.64 -11.70
N ASP A 587 -6.98 25.60 -10.85
CA ASP A 587 -6.06 26.29 -9.95
C ASP A 587 -5.46 25.34 -8.89
N LYS A 588 -4.47 25.83 -8.15
CA LYS A 588 -3.73 25.05 -7.15
C LYS A 588 -4.62 24.41 -6.09
N GLU A 589 -5.64 25.12 -5.61
CA GLU A 589 -6.53 24.59 -4.57
C GLU A 589 -7.44 23.50 -5.11
N VAL A 590 -7.99 23.70 -6.31
CA VAL A 590 -8.81 22.70 -7.00
C VAL A 590 -7.98 21.46 -7.32
N ARG A 591 -6.74 21.61 -7.78
CA ARG A 591 -5.82 20.49 -8.02
C ARG A 591 -5.58 19.69 -6.74
N ALA A 592 -5.31 20.36 -5.62
CA ALA A 592 -5.10 19.70 -4.34
C ALA A 592 -6.34 18.95 -3.87
N LYS A 593 -7.53 19.54 -3.98
CA LYS A 593 -8.80 18.88 -3.65
C LYS A 593 -9.06 17.65 -4.51
N ASN A 594 -8.80 17.73 -5.82
CA ASN A 594 -8.98 16.59 -6.73
C ASN A 594 -8.12 15.39 -6.30
N ILE A 595 -6.84 15.63 -6.01
CA ILE A 595 -5.89 14.59 -5.58
C ILE A 595 -6.25 14.04 -4.20
N ALA A 596 -6.58 14.91 -3.24
CA ALA A 596 -6.99 14.49 -1.90
C ALA A 596 -8.25 13.62 -1.92
N SER A 597 -9.20 13.93 -2.81
CA SER A 597 -10.45 13.16 -2.97
C SER A 597 -10.29 11.84 -3.73
N ASP A 598 -9.15 11.60 -4.39
CA ASP A 598 -8.92 10.43 -5.24
C ASP A 598 -7.49 9.90 -5.05
N PRO A 599 -7.21 9.23 -3.92
CA PRO A 599 -5.89 8.66 -3.63
C PRO A 599 -5.48 7.59 -4.65
N TYR A 600 -6.44 7.01 -5.37
CA TYR A 600 -6.18 6.09 -6.47
C TYR A 600 -5.53 6.79 -7.66
N ALA A 601 -6.03 7.96 -8.04
CA ALA A 601 -5.41 8.77 -9.10
C ALA A 601 -3.98 9.17 -8.73
N ALA A 602 -3.74 9.58 -7.48
CA ALA A 602 -2.41 9.94 -6.97
C ALA A 602 -1.41 8.77 -7.07
N ALA A 603 -1.82 7.59 -6.59
CA ALA A 603 -0.99 6.38 -6.66
C ALA A 603 -0.74 5.94 -8.11
N ARG A 604 -1.80 5.95 -8.95
CA ARG A 604 -1.68 5.61 -10.38
C ARG A 604 -0.70 6.54 -11.09
N PHE A 605 -0.76 7.84 -10.83
CA PHE A 605 0.15 8.83 -11.40
C PHE A 605 1.60 8.54 -11.01
N PHE A 606 1.86 8.32 -9.73
CA PHE A 606 3.20 8.00 -9.25
C PHE A 606 3.77 6.75 -9.95
N HIS A 607 3.02 5.65 -9.96
CA HIS A 607 3.50 4.40 -10.56
C HIS A 607 3.67 4.51 -12.08
N PHE A 608 2.77 5.22 -12.75
CA PHE A 608 2.87 5.52 -14.17
C PHE A 608 4.14 6.33 -14.47
N MET A 609 4.39 7.42 -13.73
CA MET A 609 5.53 8.30 -13.94
C MET A 609 6.86 7.54 -13.79
N ILE A 610 7.00 6.75 -12.71
CA ILE A 610 8.22 5.95 -12.51
C ILE A 610 8.42 4.95 -13.65
N ARG A 611 7.36 4.24 -14.08
CA ARG A 611 7.44 3.32 -15.22
C ARG A 611 7.90 4.05 -16.48
N VAL A 612 7.30 5.18 -16.81
CA VAL A 612 7.65 5.96 -18.01
C VAL A 612 9.11 6.42 -17.95
N ILE A 613 9.59 6.91 -16.79
CA ILE A 613 11.00 7.29 -16.61
C ILE A 613 11.95 6.09 -16.88
N LEU A 614 11.68 4.93 -16.26
CA LEU A 614 12.50 3.74 -16.44
C LEU A 614 12.53 3.30 -17.92
N GLU A 615 11.36 3.24 -18.56
CA GLU A 615 11.23 2.70 -19.92
C GLU A 615 11.70 3.65 -21.01
N THR A 616 11.56 4.97 -20.83
CA THR A 616 11.84 5.97 -21.88
C THR A 616 13.12 6.77 -21.63
N LEU A 617 13.40 7.20 -20.40
CA LEU A 617 14.62 7.96 -20.12
C LEU A 617 15.81 7.03 -19.86
N PHE A 618 15.60 5.98 -19.06
CA PHE A 618 16.66 5.03 -18.72
C PHE A 618 16.73 3.83 -19.68
N GLN A 619 15.78 3.73 -20.61
CA GLN A 619 15.73 2.68 -21.64
C GLN A 619 15.80 1.26 -21.07
N ILE A 620 15.21 1.03 -19.90
CA ILE A 620 15.21 -0.28 -19.23
C ILE A 620 13.79 -0.79 -19.00
N LYS A 621 13.52 -1.98 -19.49
CA LYS A 621 12.27 -2.72 -19.33
C LYS A 621 12.56 -4.02 -18.61
N HIS A 622 11.69 -4.40 -17.69
CA HIS A 622 11.76 -5.71 -17.07
C HIS A 622 10.49 -6.49 -17.36
N SER A 623 10.66 -7.76 -17.67
CA SER A 623 9.61 -8.77 -17.59
C SER A 623 9.90 -9.67 -16.40
N LYS A 624 8.98 -10.58 -16.09
CA LYS A 624 9.19 -11.60 -15.06
C LYS A 624 10.46 -12.46 -15.28
N PHE A 625 10.98 -12.47 -16.51
CA PHE A 625 11.99 -13.43 -16.93
C PHE A 625 13.21 -12.82 -17.63
N LYS A 626 13.19 -11.55 -17.99
CA LYS A 626 14.25 -10.90 -18.76
C LYS A 626 14.28 -9.40 -18.43
N VAL A 627 15.48 -8.87 -18.29
CA VAL A 627 15.76 -7.44 -18.29
C VAL A 627 16.21 -7.08 -19.70
N GLU A 628 15.53 -6.13 -20.31
CA GLU A 628 15.89 -5.55 -21.60
C GLU A 628 16.37 -4.14 -21.34
N SER A 629 17.59 -3.82 -21.74
CA SER A 629 18.13 -2.46 -21.60
C SER A 629 18.76 -2.02 -22.91
N GLY A 630 18.53 -0.75 -23.24
CA GLY A 630 19.26 -0.01 -24.25
C GLY A 630 20.13 1.09 -23.63
N LEU A 631 20.68 1.94 -24.49
CA LEU A 631 21.44 3.12 -24.10
C LEU A 631 20.47 4.27 -23.75
N GLY A 632 20.30 4.56 -22.46
CA GLY A 632 19.47 5.66 -21.96
C GLY A 632 20.28 6.90 -21.61
N VAL A 633 19.61 7.90 -21.02
CA VAL A 633 20.24 9.19 -20.64
C VAL A 633 21.38 9.03 -19.63
N LEU A 634 21.30 8.01 -18.76
CA LEU A 634 22.33 7.65 -17.78
C LEU A 634 23.33 6.59 -18.31
N GLY A 635 23.38 6.38 -19.62
CA GLY A 635 24.12 5.29 -20.26
C GLY A 635 23.35 3.97 -20.23
N HIS A 636 24.08 2.86 -20.37
CA HIS A 636 23.48 1.53 -20.43
C HIS A 636 23.27 0.95 -19.02
N VAL A 637 22.01 0.79 -18.60
CA VAL A 637 21.66 0.24 -17.28
C VAL A 637 21.66 -1.30 -17.35
N SER A 638 22.18 -1.98 -16.34
CA SER A 638 22.14 -3.46 -16.25
C SER A 638 21.11 -3.93 -15.21
N ALA A 639 20.92 -3.16 -14.14
CA ALA A 639 19.92 -3.42 -13.13
C ALA A 639 19.46 -2.14 -12.44
N TYR A 640 18.27 -2.20 -11.85
CA TYR A 640 17.78 -1.22 -10.90
C TYR A 640 17.09 -1.88 -9.71
N PHE A 641 17.14 -1.19 -8.56
CA PHE A 641 16.36 -1.49 -7.37
C PHE A 641 15.86 -0.18 -6.76
N GLY A 642 14.53 -0.03 -6.66
CA GLY A 642 13.90 1.17 -6.13
C GLY A 642 12.97 0.86 -4.96
N THR A 643 12.88 1.79 -4.00
CA THR A 643 12.00 1.71 -2.83
C THR A 643 11.12 2.95 -2.73
N VAL A 644 9.83 2.74 -2.53
CA VAL A 644 8.81 3.79 -2.44
C VAL A 644 8.59 4.18 -0.98
N GLU A 645 8.63 5.47 -0.69
CA GLU A 645 8.38 6.04 0.62
C GLU A 645 7.27 7.10 0.54
N ALA A 646 6.40 7.16 1.55
CA ALA A 646 5.45 8.25 1.70
C ALA A 646 6.12 9.41 2.44
N GLN A 647 6.05 10.62 1.88
CA GLN A 647 6.52 11.82 2.56
C GLN A 647 5.57 12.21 3.70
N GLY A 648 5.99 13.12 4.58
CA GLY A 648 5.15 13.57 5.70
C GLY A 648 3.81 14.19 5.30
N ARG A 649 3.63 14.57 4.02
CA ARG A 649 2.37 15.05 3.44
C ARG A 649 1.57 13.96 2.69
N GLY A 650 1.99 12.70 2.77
CA GLY A 650 1.33 11.54 2.15
C GLY A 650 1.74 11.21 0.71
N THR A 651 2.40 12.13 0.00
CA THR A 651 2.84 11.94 -1.41
C THR A 651 3.95 10.88 -1.52
N LEU A 652 3.92 10.09 -2.59
CA LEU A 652 4.90 9.03 -2.82
C LEU A 652 6.17 9.57 -3.50
N HIS A 653 7.33 9.06 -3.08
CA HIS A 653 8.61 9.31 -3.76
C HIS A 653 9.44 8.03 -3.83
N LEU A 654 10.37 7.99 -4.79
CA LEU A 654 11.21 6.83 -5.08
C LEU A 654 12.66 7.11 -4.72
N HIS A 655 13.29 6.21 -3.98
CA HIS A 655 14.74 6.08 -3.90
C HIS A 655 15.18 4.96 -4.83
N LEU A 656 16.08 5.22 -5.76
CA LEU A 656 16.46 4.31 -6.84
C LEU A 656 17.98 4.10 -6.85
N LEU A 657 18.40 2.84 -6.86
CA LEU A 657 19.76 2.42 -7.15
C LEU A 657 19.82 1.85 -8.56
N LEU A 658 20.85 2.24 -9.31
CA LEU A 658 21.13 1.76 -10.66
C LEU A 658 22.52 1.14 -10.74
N TRP A 659 22.59 0.02 -11.45
CA TRP A 659 23.82 -0.62 -11.89
C TRP A 659 24.00 -0.32 -13.36
N LEU A 660 25.19 0.10 -13.73
CA LEU A 660 25.54 0.38 -15.12
C LEU A 660 26.23 -0.85 -15.71
N LYS A 661 26.02 -1.09 -17.01
CA LYS A 661 26.72 -2.15 -17.75
C LYS A 661 28.21 -1.79 -17.84
N HIS A 662 29.06 -2.81 -18.00
CA HIS A 662 30.51 -2.65 -18.13
C HIS A 662 31.24 -2.07 -16.92
N ALA A 663 30.57 -2.00 -15.76
CA ALA A 663 31.12 -1.43 -14.56
C ALA A 663 32.42 -2.13 -14.08
N PRO A 664 33.51 -1.37 -13.82
CA PRO A 664 34.74 -1.93 -13.27
C PRO A 664 34.54 -2.41 -11.83
N SER A 665 35.31 -3.40 -11.40
CA SER A 665 35.38 -3.80 -9.99
C SER A 665 35.89 -2.66 -9.09
N ALA A 666 35.78 -2.82 -7.78
CA ALA A 666 36.28 -1.83 -6.82
C ALA A 666 37.81 -1.62 -6.91
N ASP A 667 38.56 -2.68 -7.26
CA ASP A 667 40.02 -2.57 -7.44
C ASP A 667 40.34 -1.94 -8.81
N GLU A 668 39.62 -2.32 -9.85
CA GLU A 668 39.79 -1.76 -11.20
C GLU A 668 39.47 -0.27 -11.25
N ILE A 669 38.42 0.20 -10.55
CA ILE A 669 38.07 1.62 -10.56
C ILE A 669 39.13 2.48 -9.87
N ALA A 670 39.81 1.97 -8.83
CA ALA A 670 40.88 2.68 -8.15
C ALA A 670 42.10 2.90 -9.07
N GLU A 671 42.45 1.90 -9.88
CA GLU A 671 43.50 2.04 -10.90
C GLU A 671 43.05 2.91 -12.07
N LEU A 672 41.82 2.75 -12.56
CA LEU A 672 41.27 3.57 -13.63
C LEU A 672 41.20 5.06 -13.25
N LEU A 673 40.92 5.38 -11.99
CA LEU A 673 40.91 6.76 -11.49
C LEU A 673 42.28 7.45 -11.60
N LYS A 674 43.39 6.72 -11.68
CA LYS A 674 44.73 7.28 -11.94
C LYS A 674 44.91 7.72 -13.40
N SER A 675 44.10 7.17 -14.32
CA SER A 675 44.09 7.59 -15.73
C SER A 675 43.34 8.90 -15.93
N ALA A 676 44.01 9.91 -16.48
CA ALA A 676 43.38 11.20 -16.82
C ALA A 676 42.24 11.03 -17.86
N GLN A 677 42.38 10.09 -18.80
CA GLN A 677 41.36 9.82 -19.82
C GLN A 677 40.07 9.26 -19.20
N PHE A 678 40.20 8.41 -18.18
CA PHE A 678 39.04 7.88 -17.46
C PHE A 678 38.37 8.95 -16.61
N ARG A 679 39.16 9.78 -15.91
CA ARG A 679 38.63 10.93 -15.16
C ARG A 679 37.88 11.91 -16.06
N ALA A 680 38.41 12.20 -17.25
CA ALA A 680 37.72 13.06 -18.23
C ALA A 680 36.34 12.49 -18.61
N ARG A 681 36.26 11.18 -18.89
CA ARG A 681 34.98 10.52 -19.18
C ARG A 681 33.99 10.56 -18.01
N MET A 682 34.46 10.44 -16.78
CA MET A 682 33.61 10.61 -15.60
C MET A 682 33.12 12.06 -15.46
N VAL A 683 33.95 13.05 -15.77
CA VAL A 683 33.56 14.46 -15.82
C VAL A 683 32.48 14.67 -16.88
N ASP A 684 32.64 14.13 -18.09
CA ASP A 684 31.62 14.20 -19.15
C ASP A 684 30.28 13.58 -18.68
N PHE A 685 30.36 12.44 -18.00
CA PHE A 685 29.19 11.77 -17.43
C PHE A 685 28.49 12.63 -16.36
N ILE A 686 29.26 13.30 -15.49
CA ILE A 686 28.74 14.23 -14.48
C ILE A 686 28.09 15.43 -15.16
N GLN A 687 28.76 16.07 -16.10
CA GLN A 687 28.26 17.25 -16.81
C GLN A 687 26.93 16.98 -17.54
N SER A 688 26.77 15.77 -18.08
CA SER A 688 25.53 15.33 -18.74
C SER A 688 24.38 15.02 -17.77
N ASN A 689 24.67 14.50 -16.57
CA ASN A 689 23.66 13.82 -15.74
C ASN A 689 23.47 14.35 -14.32
N PHE A 690 24.44 15.06 -13.75
CA PHE A 690 24.38 15.59 -12.38
C PHE A 690 24.75 17.06 -12.40
N ARG A 691 23.75 17.93 -12.29
CA ARG A 691 23.92 19.38 -12.39
C ARG A 691 23.66 20.06 -11.06
N ALA A 692 24.43 21.09 -10.76
CA ALA A 692 24.22 21.96 -9.59
C ALA A 692 24.39 23.46 -9.93
N TYR A 693 24.47 23.78 -11.22
CA TYR A 693 24.67 25.14 -11.74
C TYR A 693 24.05 25.29 -13.12
N LEU A 694 23.49 26.47 -13.37
CA LEU A 694 23.12 27.02 -14.67
C LEU A 694 23.45 28.53 -14.63
N PRO A 695 23.70 29.18 -15.78
CA PRO A 695 23.79 30.63 -15.84
C PRO A 695 22.57 31.27 -15.18
N GLY A 696 22.79 32.19 -14.22
CA GLY A 696 21.77 32.78 -13.35
C GLY A 696 21.74 32.21 -11.92
N LEU A 697 22.42 31.09 -11.65
CA LEU A 697 22.52 30.45 -10.33
C LEU A 697 23.88 30.69 -9.64
N GLU A 698 24.53 31.81 -9.94
CA GLU A 698 25.86 32.16 -9.41
C GLU A 698 25.81 32.49 -7.92
N SER A 699 24.75 33.19 -7.49
CA SER A 699 24.64 33.76 -6.15
C SER A 699 23.19 33.89 -5.70
N ALA A 700 23.00 34.22 -4.41
CA ALA A 700 21.68 34.52 -3.86
C ALA A 700 21.02 35.74 -4.53
N ASP A 701 21.82 36.71 -5.00
CA ASP A 701 21.29 37.95 -5.60
C ASP A 701 20.87 37.72 -7.04
N SER A 702 21.67 36.99 -7.82
CA SER A 702 21.32 36.55 -9.18
C SER A 702 19.99 35.77 -9.19
N ILE A 703 19.77 34.90 -8.20
CA ILE A 703 18.52 34.12 -8.07
C ILE A 703 17.32 35.00 -7.70
N LYS A 704 17.52 36.12 -6.98
CA LYS A 704 16.42 37.05 -6.66
C LYS A 704 15.97 37.83 -7.89
N GLU A 705 16.88 38.09 -8.82
CA GLU A 705 16.60 38.79 -10.08
C GLU A 705 15.84 37.90 -11.07
N LEU A 706 15.97 36.58 -10.95
CA LEU A 706 15.26 35.64 -11.82
C LEU A 706 13.74 35.65 -11.57
N PRO A 707 12.92 35.56 -12.64
CA PRO A 707 11.47 35.50 -12.50
C PRO A 707 11.01 34.29 -11.68
N ARG A 708 10.20 34.54 -10.65
CA ARG A 708 9.60 33.46 -9.85
C ARG A 708 8.30 32.98 -10.49
N HIS A 709 8.36 31.87 -11.20
CA HIS A 709 7.18 31.21 -11.75
C HIS A 709 6.52 30.32 -10.68
N LYS A 710 5.31 30.71 -10.24
CA LYS A 710 4.47 29.84 -9.40
C LYS A 710 3.92 28.70 -10.26
N ASP A 711 3.84 27.50 -9.70
CA ASP A 711 3.24 26.33 -10.34
C ASP A 711 3.86 25.91 -11.69
N ILE A 712 5.16 26.14 -11.90
CA ILE A 712 5.85 25.78 -13.15
C ILE A 712 5.75 24.29 -13.53
N ALA A 713 5.60 23.41 -12.55
CA ALA A 713 5.41 21.98 -12.77
C ALA A 713 4.06 21.65 -13.45
N PHE A 714 3.10 22.58 -13.43
CA PHE A 714 1.82 22.46 -14.13
C PHE A 714 1.97 22.82 -15.61
N ASN A 715 2.84 22.08 -16.29
CA ASN A 715 3.18 22.27 -17.70
C ASN A 715 3.51 20.93 -18.37
N ARG A 716 3.64 20.93 -19.71
CA ARG A 716 4.25 19.82 -20.47
C ARG A 716 5.76 20.05 -20.59
N PRO A 717 6.57 19.00 -20.85
CA PRO A 717 7.98 19.24 -21.18
C PRO A 717 8.04 19.95 -22.54
N PRO A 718 9.10 20.72 -22.86
CA PRO A 718 9.28 21.26 -24.21
C PRO A 718 9.26 20.13 -25.24
N ASN A 719 8.57 20.33 -26.37
CA ASN A 719 8.45 19.30 -27.41
C ASN A 719 9.76 19.22 -28.22
N PRO A 720 10.47 18.07 -28.25
CA PRO A 720 11.73 17.95 -29.00
C PRO A 720 11.63 18.19 -30.51
N ALA A 721 10.42 18.19 -31.08
CA ALA A 721 10.20 18.40 -32.51
C ALA A 721 10.16 19.89 -32.95
N VAL A 722 10.12 20.85 -32.02
CA VAL A 722 10.05 22.28 -32.39
C VAL A 722 11.44 22.85 -32.71
N ALA A 723 11.51 23.79 -33.66
CA ALA A 723 12.79 24.36 -34.11
C ALA A 723 13.53 25.11 -32.99
N ASP A 724 12.81 25.82 -32.11
CA ASP A 724 13.37 26.59 -30.98
C ASP A 724 13.55 25.75 -29.70
N TYR A 725 13.59 24.42 -29.83
CA TYR A 725 13.58 23.52 -28.69
C TYR A 725 14.77 23.76 -27.73
N ALA A 726 15.97 24.05 -28.24
CA ALA A 726 17.16 24.24 -27.40
C ALA A 726 17.01 25.42 -26.44
N ASN A 727 16.50 26.57 -26.91
CA ASN A 727 16.29 27.75 -26.09
C ASN A 727 15.16 27.52 -25.08
N GLN A 728 14.06 26.91 -25.53
CA GLN A 728 12.93 26.54 -24.64
C GLN A 728 13.38 25.58 -23.54
N LEU A 729 14.20 24.59 -23.88
CA LEU A 729 14.75 23.62 -22.94
C LEU A 729 15.60 24.31 -21.87
N GLN A 730 16.51 25.19 -22.27
CA GLN A 730 17.40 25.91 -21.36
C GLN A 730 16.63 26.84 -20.42
N ALA A 731 15.70 27.63 -20.95
CA ALA A 731 14.86 28.54 -20.15
C ALA A 731 13.96 27.78 -19.17
N PHE A 732 13.39 26.66 -19.63
CA PHE A 732 12.52 25.81 -18.81
C PHE A 732 13.30 25.12 -17.68
N GLU A 733 14.49 24.60 -17.98
CA GLU A 733 15.34 23.99 -16.95
C GLU A 733 15.78 25.00 -15.89
N LEU A 734 16.23 26.20 -16.29
CA LEU A 734 16.62 27.24 -15.34
C LEU A 734 15.47 27.61 -14.41
N SER A 735 14.27 27.77 -14.97
CA SER A 735 13.07 28.12 -14.20
C SER A 735 12.67 27.01 -13.22
N LEU A 736 12.75 25.74 -13.64
CA LEU A 736 12.51 24.57 -12.78
C LEU A 736 13.57 24.44 -11.68
N ALA A 737 14.85 24.64 -12.02
CA ALA A 737 15.94 24.58 -11.05
C ALA A 737 15.78 25.66 -9.97
N CYS A 738 15.40 26.88 -10.36
CA CYS A 738 15.09 27.95 -9.43
C CYS A 738 13.94 27.59 -8.47
N ALA A 739 12.88 26.98 -9.01
CA ALA A 739 11.69 26.64 -8.23
C ALA A 739 11.89 25.44 -7.28
N GLU A 740 12.62 24.41 -7.72
CA GLU A 740 12.67 23.11 -7.03
C GLU A 740 14.03 22.80 -6.38
N GLN A 741 15.12 23.39 -6.86
CA GLN A 741 16.50 23.01 -6.44
C GLN A 741 17.19 24.02 -5.52
N VAL A 742 16.66 25.24 -5.40
CA VAL A 742 17.18 26.25 -4.47
C VAL A 742 16.71 25.96 -3.05
N HIS A 743 17.66 25.61 -2.18
CA HIS A 743 17.40 25.29 -0.79
C HIS A 743 17.39 26.55 0.09
N THR A 744 16.28 26.81 0.77
CA THR A 744 16.21 27.84 1.82
C THR A 744 16.16 27.18 3.18
N CYS A 745 17.16 27.47 4.02
CA CYS A 745 17.20 26.96 5.38
C CYS A 745 16.11 27.60 6.25
N GLN A 746 15.27 26.80 6.90
CA GLN A 746 14.23 27.29 7.82
C GLN A 746 14.17 26.45 9.10
N VAL A 747 13.96 27.13 10.23
CA VAL A 747 13.73 26.53 11.55
C VAL A 747 12.45 25.68 11.48
N ARG A 748 12.46 24.51 12.13
CA ARG A 748 11.38 23.49 12.08
C ARG A 748 11.19 22.78 10.72
N ARG A 749 11.90 23.16 9.64
CA ARG A 749 11.90 22.42 8.36
C ARG A 749 13.16 21.57 8.16
N CYS A 750 14.31 22.23 8.05
CA CYS A 750 15.59 21.55 7.78
C CYS A 750 16.67 21.85 8.82
N LEU A 751 16.58 22.98 9.53
CA LEU A 751 17.51 23.29 10.61
C LEU A 751 17.18 22.43 11.83
N ILE A 752 18.11 21.57 12.20
CA ILE A 752 18.07 20.70 13.38
C ILE A 752 19.18 21.12 14.35
N PRO A 753 18.94 21.11 15.66
CA PRO A 753 19.99 21.35 16.64
C PRO A 753 20.98 20.18 16.62
N ASP A 754 22.27 20.48 16.67
CA ASP A 754 23.32 19.49 16.88
C ASP A 754 23.47 19.14 18.37
N LYS A 755 24.43 18.28 18.69
CA LYS A 755 24.72 17.84 20.07
C LYS A 755 25.12 19.00 21.01
N HIS A 756 25.48 20.15 20.46
CA HIS A 756 25.91 21.35 21.17
C HIS A 756 24.87 22.49 21.06
N GLY A 757 23.67 22.21 20.56
CA GLY A 757 22.59 23.17 20.41
C GLY A 757 22.70 24.11 19.20
N ARG A 758 23.69 23.94 18.31
CA ARG A 758 23.85 24.76 17.10
C ARG A 758 22.95 24.24 15.98
N LEU A 759 22.30 25.15 15.25
CA LEU A 759 21.42 24.78 14.14
C LEU A 759 22.24 24.34 12.92
N LYS A 760 22.11 23.08 12.52
CA LYS A 760 22.69 22.52 11.30
C LYS A 760 21.58 22.13 10.33
N CYS A 761 21.80 22.36 9.03
CA CYS A 761 20.87 21.88 8.02
C CYS A 761 20.95 20.35 7.90
N LYS A 762 19.81 19.65 8.05
CA LYS A 762 19.70 18.20 7.85
C LYS A 762 20.08 17.75 6.44
N HIS A 763 19.97 18.65 5.45
CA HIS A 763 20.39 18.42 4.06
C HIS A 763 21.86 18.73 3.82
N LYS A 764 22.62 19.14 4.86
CA LYS A 764 24.05 19.48 4.82
C LYS A 764 24.39 20.75 4.02
N ALA A 765 23.43 21.64 3.76
CA ALA A 765 23.73 22.99 3.27
C ALA A 765 24.45 23.82 4.37
N PRO A 766 25.41 24.70 4.04
CA PRO A 766 25.90 25.00 2.68
C PRO A 766 26.72 23.84 2.07
N PHE A 767 26.48 23.56 0.79
CA PHE A 767 27.21 22.56 0.02
C PHE A 767 28.58 23.07 -0.42
N VAL A 768 29.52 22.15 -0.69
CA VAL A 768 30.83 22.50 -1.26
C VAL A 768 30.63 23.08 -2.66
N CYS A 769 31.21 24.26 -2.90
CA CYS A 769 31.23 24.92 -4.21
C CYS A 769 32.46 24.51 -5.02
N ALA A 770 32.30 24.49 -6.34
CA ALA A 770 33.35 24.18 -7.30
C ALA A 770 33.13 24.99 -8.59
N GLN A 771 34.21 25.54 -9.15
CA GLN A 771 34.15 26.38 -10.35
C GLN A 771 33.88 25.57 -11.63
N GLN A 772 34.22 24.29 -11.62
CA GLN A 772 34.06 23.34 -12.72
C GLN A 772 33.67 21.96 -12.17
N ASP A 773 33.10 21.12 -13.02
CA ASP A 773 32.92 19.70 -12.73
C ASP A 773 34.30 19.04 -12.58
N PHE A 774 34.47 18.19 -11.57
CA PHE A 774 35.78 17.59 -11.29
C PHE A 774 35.68 16.16 -10.79
N VAL A 775 36.75 15.41 -11.04
CA VAL A 775 37.02 14.09 -10.46
C VAL A 775 38.51 14.02 -10.09
N THR A 776 38.80 13.62 -8.86
CA THR A 776 40.18 13.45 -8.36
C THR A 776 40.65 12.01 -8.53
N GLU A 777 41.96 11.77 -8.41
CA GLU A 777 42.55 10.42 -8.41
C GLU A 777 42.09 9.58 -7.22
N THR A 778 41.68 10.21 -6.12
CA THR A 778 41.10 9.56 -4.95
C THR A 778 39.61 9.21 -5.12
N GLY A 779 39.02 9.54 -6.28
CA GLY A 779 37.62 9.28 -6.59
C GLY A 779 36.64 10.28 -5.98
N GLN A 780 37.12 11.38 -5.39
CA GLN A 780 36.25 12.50 -5.02
C GLN A 780 35.77 13.20 -6.29
N TRP A 781 34.50 13.56 -6.31
CA TRP A 781 33.89 14.22 -7.45
C TRP A 781 32.90 15.28 -6.99
N GLY A 782 32.58 16.20 -7.88
CA GLY A 782 31.52 17.16 -7.65
C GLY A 782 31.13 17.88 -8.93
N PRO A 783 29.84 18.23 -9.10
CA PRO A 783 29.42 19.07 -10.20
C PRO A 783 29.84 20.52 -9.96
N LYS A 784 29.93 21.30 -11.03
CA LYS A 784 30.06 22.77 -10.94
C LYS A 784 28.93 23.31 -10.06
N ARG A 785 29.28 24.08 -9.03
CA ARG A 785 28.36 24.74 -8.09
C ARG A 785 28.97 26.04 -7.62
N LEU A 786 28.34 27.16 -7.99
CA LEU A 786 28.79 28.50 -7.56
C LEU A 786 28.03 28.97 -6.32
N TYR A 787 26.74 28.65 -6.21
CA TYR A 787 25.93 28.96 -5.03
C TYR A 787 25.74 27.74 -4.13
N ALA A 788 26.21 27.85 -2.88
CA ALA A 788 26.25 26.75 -1.91
C ALA A 788 24.88 26.23 -1.45
N TYR A 789 23.77 26.87 -1.83
CA TYR A 789 22.42 26.47 -1.47
C TYR A 789 21.62 25.89 -2.64
N VAL A 790 22.29 25.57 -3.76
CA VAL A 790 21.68 24.84 -4.88
C VAL A 790 21.95 23.35 -4.73
N ASN A 791 20.87 22.56 -4.64
CA ASN A 791 20.94 21.10 -4.64
C ASN A 791 21.45 20.57 -5.98
N GLY A 792 21.98 19.34 -5.99
CA GLY A 792 22.22 18.63 -7.26
C GLY A 792 20.92 18.04 -7.81
N TRP A 793 20.77 18.00 -9.14
CA TRP A 793 19.64 17.36 -9.81
C TRP A 793 20.10 16.58 -11.05
N VAL A 794 19.23 15.70 -11.53
CA VAL A 794 19.34 15.02 -12.82
C VAL A 794 18.52 15.79 -13.86
N PRO A 795 19.14 16.48 -14.84
CA PRO A 795 18.44 17.36 -15.79
C PRO A 795 17.32 16.66 -16.55
N SER A 796 17.57 15.45 -17.04
CA SER A 796 16.58 14.66 -17.79
C SER A 796 15.32 14.34 -16.99
N ILE A 797 15.44 14.14 -15.67
CA ILE A 797 14.28 13.92 -14.79
C ILE A 797 13.62 15.26 -14.47
N LEU A 798 14.40 16.29 -14.12
CA LEU A 798 13.87 17.60 -13.77
C LEU A 798 13.00 18.17 -14.90
N ILE A 799 13.49 18.13 -16.14
CA ILE A 799 12.80 18.68 -17.32
C ILE A 799 11.55 17.87 -17.66
N ASN A 800 11.69 16.54 -17.79
CA ASN A 800 10.61 15.70 -18.33
C ASN A 800 9.51 15.43 -17.28
N ALA A 801 9.91 15.11 -16.04
CA ALA A 801 8.98 14.83 -14.95
C ALA A 801 8.58 16.09 -14.16
N ARG A 802 9.26 17.24 -14.36
CA ARG A 802 8.99 18.53 -13.71
C ARG A 802 8.91 18.43 -12.20
N CYS A 803 9.76 17.60 -11.63
CA CYS A 803 9.68 17.24 -10.23
C CYS A 803 11.04 17.36 -9.54
N ASN A 804 11.00 17.63 -8.24
CA ASN A 804 12.20 17.61 -7.44
C ASN A 804 12.85 16.21 -7.50
N ASN A 805 14.15 16.19 -7.72
CA ASN A 805 14.95 14.98 -7.80
C ASN A 805 16.39 15.30 -7.35
N ASP A 806 17.09 14.27 -6.87
CA ASP A 806 18.50 14.34 -6.49
C ASP A 806 19.22 13.16 -7.14
N GLY A 807 20.44 13.35 -7.58
CA GLY A 807 21.25 12.35 -8.25
C GLY A 807 22.67 12.36 -7.72
N LYS A 808 23.20 11.17 -7.39
CA LYS A 808 24.59 11.01 -6.94
C LYS A 808 25.26 9.89 -7.69
N PHE A 809 26.46 10.19 -8.15
CA PHE A 809 27.39 9.21 -8.66
C PHE A 809 28.14 8.53 -7.51
N LEU A 810 28.20 7.20 -7.55
CA LEU A 810 28.76 6.35 -6.50
C LEU A 810 30.10 5.79 -7.03
N THR A 811 31.19 6.51 -6.76
CA THR A 811 32.52 6.24 -7.32
C THR A 811 33.47 5.61 -6.31
N ASN A 812 33.25 5.92 -5.03
CA ASN A 812 34.16 5.68 -3.92
C ASN A 812 33.47 4.80 -2.87
N GLY A 813 34.20 3.84 -2.30
CA GLY A 813 33.65 2.89 -1.33
C GLY A 813 33.01 3.55 -0.11
N GLY A 814 33.46 4.74 0.32
CA GLY A 814 32.91 5.48 1.47
C GLY A 814 31.51 6.04 1.24
N ASP A 815 31.30 6.85 0.20
CA ASP A 815 29.98 7.40 -0.13
C ASP A 815 29.07 6.33 -0.71
N THR A 816 29.59 5.38 -1.49
CA THR A 816 28.84 4.21 -1.97
C THR A 816 28.39 3.32 -0.82
N ARG A 817 29.22 3.08 0.21
CA ARG A 817 28.83 2.34 1.42
C ARG A 817 27.82 3.13 2.23
N ASN A 818 28.02 4.43 2.42
CA ASN A 818 27.09 5.27 3.16
C ASN A 818 25.74 5.38 2.45
N ILE A 819 25.72 5.51 1.11
CA ILE A 819 24.49 5.61 0.32
C ILE A 819 23.84 4.25 0.14
N THR A 820 24.59 3.17 -0.08
CA THR A 820 24.02 1.81 -0.09
C THR A 820 23.49 1.46 1.30
N PHE A 821 24.20 1.81 2.38
CA PHE A 821 23.73 1.65 3.74
C PHE A 821 22.53 2.55 4.03
N TYR A 822 22.53 3.79 3.54
CA TYR A 822 21.43 4.74 3.66
C TYR A 822 20.20 4.25 2.89
N VAL A 823 20.32 3.84 1.64
CA VAL A 823 19.22 3.27 0.84
C VAL A 823 18.75 1.96 1.44
N THR A 824 19.63 1.10 1.92
CA THR A 824 19.21 -0.11 2.64
C THR A 824 18.58 0.19 4.00
N SER A 825 18.95 1.31 4.63
CA SER A 825 18.32 1.83 5.84
C SER A 825 16.99 2.53 5.55
N TYR A 826 16.83 3.17 4.38
CA TYR A 826 15.58 3.77 3.88
C TYR A 826 14.60 2.69 3.43
N ALA A 827 15.10 1.66 2.75
CA ALA A 827 14.38 0.44 2.44
C ALA A 827 13.86 -0.25 3.71
N ALA A 828 14.52 -0.05 4.86
CA ALA A 828 14.13 -0.59 6.16
C ALA A 828 13.63 0.50 7.15
N LYS A 829 13.43 1.75 6.69
CA LYS A 829 13.04 2.86 7.57
C LYS A 829 11.56 2.70 7.88
N LYS A 830 11.28 2.56 9.18
CA LYS A 830 9.92 2.45 9.69
C LYS A 830 9.11 3.66 9.22
N GLN A 831 7.95 3.41 8.62
CA GLN A 831 7.01 4.46 8.24
C GLN A 831 6.18 4.80 9.49
N GLY A 832 6.51 5.89 10.20
CA GLY A 832 5.75 6.35 11.38
C GLY A 832 6.60 6.67 12.61
N LYS A 833 5.92 7.08 13.70
CA LYS A 833 6.55 7.40 14.99
C LYS A 833 7.24 6.17 15.60
N HIS A 834 8.27 6.42 16.39
CA HIS A 834 8.98 5.40 17.17
C HIS A 834 8.07 4.87 18.28
N PHE A 835 7.35 3.79 18.02
CA PHE A 835 6.77 3.02 19.11
C PHE A 835 7.80 2.01 19.62
N ASN A 836 7.99 1.97 20.94
CA ASN A 836 8.77 0.94 21.60
C ASN A 836 8.08 -0.41 21.31
N LEU A 837 8.73 -1.27 20.53
CA LEU A 837 8.13 -2.54 20.11
C LEU A 837 7.84 -3.43 21.31
N SER A 838 8.74 -3.43 22.30
CA SER A 838 8.55 -4.16 23.54
C SER A 838 7.39 -3.61 24.37
N ALA A 839 7.11 -2.30 24.31
CA ALA A 839 5.91 -1.72 24.92
C ALA A 839 4.62 -2.23 24.24
N ILE A 840 4.54 -2.20 22.90
CA ILE A 840 3.39 -2.74 22.17
C ILE A 840 3.19 -4.23 22.47
N LEU A 841 4.29 -4.99 22.55
CA LEU A 841 4.24 -6.41 22.87
C LEU A 841 3.77 -6.65 24.30
N ALA A 842 4.19 -5.84 25.26
CA ALA A 842 3.74 -5.92 26.65
C ALA A 842 2.23 -5.66 26.76
N ASP A 843 1.74 -4.58 26.15
CA ASP A 843 0.32 -4.21 26.18
C ASP A 843 -0.55 -5.27 25.49
N GLY A 844 -0.13 -5.75 24.30
CA GLY A 844 -0.83 -6.81 23.58
C GLY A 844 -0.80 -8.17 24.29
N PHE A 845 0.25 -8.45 25.08
CA PHE A 845 0.35 -9.66 25.89
C PHE A 845 -0.54 -9.58 27.13
N ALA A 846 -0.56 -8.44 27.82
CA ALA A 846 -1.47 -8.20 28.95
C ALA A 846 -2.93 -8.38 28.53
N PHE A 847 -3.32 -7.74 27.42
CA PHE A 847 -4.65 -7.93 26.83
C PHE A 847 -4.95 -9.40 26.52
N HIS A 848 -3.94 -10.17 26.06
CA HIS A 848 -4.13 -11.59 25.77
C HIS A 848 -4.47 -12.41 27.02
N LEU A 849 -3.82 -12.11 28.15
CA LEU A 849 -4.07 -12.76 29.44
C LEU A 849 -5.44 -12.37 30.02
N ASP A 850 -5.83 -11.11 29.87
CA ASP A 850 -7.10 -10.59 30.40
C ASP A 850 -8.33 -11.11 29.61
N HIS A 851 -8.12 -11.53 28.36
CA HIS A 851 -9.19 -11.97 27.45
C HIS A 851 -8.92 -13.37 26.88
N PRO A 852 -8.86 -14.42 27.72
CA PRO A 852 -8.70 -15.79 27.24
C PRO A 852 -9.94 -16.23 26.45
N HIS A 853 -9.73 -17.03 25.40
CA HIS A 853 -10.84 -17.63 24.67
C HIS A 853 -11.14 -19.02 25.26
N PRO A 854 -12.37 -19.30 25.74
CA PRO A 854 -12.70 -20.54 26.43
C PRO A 854 -12.29 -21.80 25.64
N ASP A 855 -12.64 -21.85 24.35
CA ASP A 855 -12.35 -23.01 23.47
C ASP A 855 -10.86 -23.26 23.19
N TYR A 856 -9.97 -22.33 23.54
CA TYR A 856 -8.53 -22.42 23.29
C TYR A 856 -7.71 -22.64 24.56
N LEU A 857 -8.34 -22.72 25.73
CA LEU A 857 -7.65 -22.94 27.02
C LEU A 857 -6.95 -24.30 27.07
N ASP A 858 -7.56 -25.33 26.49
CA ASP A 858 -7.03 -26.71 26.54
C ASP A 858 -6.04 -27.05 25.42
N ASP A 859 -5.90 -26.18 24.41
CA ASP A 859 -4.94 -26.36 23.32
C ASP A 859 -3.89 -25.25 23.30
N LEU A 860 -2.72 -25.58 23.85
CA LEU A 860 -1.53 -24.73 23.84
C LEU A 860 -1.24 -24.14 22.45
N ARG A 861 -1.45 -24.91 21.36
CA ARG A 861 -1.22 -24.39 20.00
C ARG A 861 -2.23 -23.31 19.64
N HIS A 862 -3.51 -23.49 19.97
CA HIS A 862 -4.53 -22.49 19.67
C HIS A 862 -4.38 -21.24 20.53
N SER A 863 -4.06 -21.38 21.81
CA SER A 863 -3.74 -20.25 22.69
C SER A 863 -2.55 -19.43 22.15
N GLN A 864 -1.44 -20.10 21.81
CA GLN A 864 -0.26 -19.43 21.25
C GLN A 864 -0.50 -18.83 19.85
N ARG A 865 -1.40 -19.42 19.05
CA ARG A 865 -1.85 -18.82 17.77
C ARG A 865 -2.54 -17.49 18.00
N LEU A 866 -3.46 -17.45 18.96
CA LEU A 866 -4.21 -16.26 19.30
C LEU A 866 -3.27 -15.17 19.85
N LEU A 867 -2.31 -15.55 20.68
CA LEU A 867 -1.28 -14.63 21.17
C LEU A 867 -0.49 -13.99 20.01
N LEU A 868 0.10 -14.82 19.13
CA LEU A 868 0.88 -14.29 18.00
C LEU A 868 0.03 -13.39 17.09
N PHE A 869 -1.24 -13.75 16.87
CA PHE A 869 -2.15 -12.92 16.11
C PHE A 869 -2.40 -11.56 16.77
N ARG A 870 -2.75 -11.53 18.07
CA ARG A 870 -3.00 -10.30 18.84
C ARG A 870 -1.78 -9.38 18.85
N LEU A 871 -0.59 -9.92 19.09
CA LEU A 871 0.66 -9.16 19.08
C LEU A 871 0.96 -8.55 17.71
N VAL A 872 0.78 -9.33 16.63
CA VAL A 872 0.97 -8.82 15.25
C VAL A 872 -0.06 -7.75 14.92
N HIS A 873 -1.30 -7.92 15.36
CA HIS A 873 -2.36 -6.96 15.12
C HIS A 873 -2.11 -5.65 15.86
N ALA A 874 -1.68 -5.70 17.13
CA ALA A 874 -1.28 -4.53 17.91
C ALA A 874 -0.16 -3.75 17.21
N ILE A 875 0.84 -4.44 16.64
CA ILE A 875 1.92 -3.79 15.90
C ILE A 875 1.42 -3.15 14.60
N ASN A 876 0.57 -3.84 13.84
CA ASN A 876 0.02 -3.30 12.61
C ASN A 876 -0.91 -2.09 12.87
N ARG A 877 -1.59 -2.04 14.02
CA ARG A 877 -2.47 -0.94 14.41
C ARG A 877 -1.73 0.38 14.59
N GLU A 878 -0.51 0.33 15.09
CA GLU A 878 0.33 1.52 15.29
C GLU A 878 1.00 2.00 13.97
N GLN A 879 0.71 1.35 12.84
CA GLN A 879 1.27 1.70 11.55
C GLN A 879 0.46 2.80 10.86
N GLU A 880 1.08 3.96 10.65
CA GLU A 880 0.52 5.03 9.83
C GLU A 880 0.91 4.85 8.35
N LEU A 881 -0.07 4.82 7.45
CA LEU A 881 0.14 4.71 6.00
C LEU A 881 -0.65 5.78 5.24
N SER A 882 -0.04 6.36 4.21
CA SER A 882 -0.74 7.31 3.35
C SER A 882 -1.76 6.59 2.45
N ALA A 883 -2.86 7.28 2.13
CA ALA A 883 -3.91 6.73 1.26
C ALA A 883 -3.35 6.25 -0.11
N PRO A 884 -2.45 6.99 -0.80
CA PRO A 884 -1.84 6.49 -2.04
C PRO A 884 -1.04 5.20 -1.84
N MET A 885 -0.30 5.06 -0.72
CA MET A 885 0.44 3.83 -0.40
C MET A 885 -0.50 2.64 -0.16
N VAL A 886 -1.62 2.86 0.52
CA VAL A 886 -2.67 1.85 0.72
C VAL A 886 -3.21 1.38 -0.64
N ILE A 887 -3.51 2.31 -1.55
CA ILE A 887 -3.94 1.96 -2.91
C ILE A 887 -2.87 1.15 -3.65
N SER A 888 -1.59 1.54 -3.57
CA SER A 888 -0.48 0.80 -4.19
C SER A 888 -0.43 -0.66 -3.74
N TYR A 889 -0.70 -0.94 -2.47
CA TYR A 889 -0.78 -2.32 -1.98
C TYR A 889 -2.04 -3.06 -2.44
N LEU A 890 -3.21 -2.42 -2.40
CA LEU A 890 -4.46 -3.03 -2.87
C LEU A 890 -4.39 -3.39 -4.36
N MET A 891 -3.86 -2.48 -5.17
CA MET A 891 -3.65 -2.67 -6.61
C MET A 891 -2.50 -3.62 -6.95
N GLY A 892 -1.66 -3.98 -5.97
CA GLY A 892 -0.51 -4.86 -6.18
C GLY A 892 0.66 -4.20 -6.91
N TRP A 893 0.67 -2.87 -7.00
CA TRP A 893 1.80 -2.10 -7.51
C TRP A 893 3.00 -2.12 -6.55
N GLY A 894 2.72 -2.31 -5.26
CA GLY A 894 3.73 -2.53 -4.22
C GLY A 894 4.51 -1.27 -3.84
N ASP A 895 5.58 -1.47 -3.08
CA ASP A 895 6.44 -0.42 -2.52
C ASP A 895 7.89 -0.49 -3.05
N SER A 896 8.12 -1.28 -4.10
CA SER A 896 9.46 -1.47 -4.64
C SER A 896 9.46 -1.79 -6.13
N TYR A 897 10.50 -1.32 -6.81
CA TYR A 897 10.77 -1.55 -8.23
C TYR A 897 12.01 -2.41 -8.37
N LYS A 898 11.92 -3.52 -9.09
CA LYS A 898 13.00 -4.51 -9.18
C LYS A 898 13.16 -4.94 -10.61
N SER A 899 14.38 -4.84 -11.11
CA SER A 899 14.77 -5.42 -12.41
C SER A 899 14.89 -6.95 -12.34
N HIS A 900 15.29 -7.49 -11.19
CA HIS A 900 15.59 -8.91 -11.00
C HIS A 900 14.59 -9.62 -10.08
N SER A 901 14.44 -10.93 -10.27
CA SER A 901 13.67 -11.80 -9.38
C SER A 901 14.55 -12.39 -8.28
N TYR A 902 14.07 -12.37 -7.05
CA TYR A 902 14.83 -12.87 -5.89
C TYR A 902 14.16 -14.10 -5.28
N SER A 903 14.97 -15.11 -4.96
CA SER A 903 14.53 -16.31 -4.24
C SER A 903 15.12 -16.33 -2.84
N VAL A 904 14.30 -16.62 -1.84
CA VAL A 904 14.76 -16.73 -0.45
C VAL A 904 15.40 -18.11 -0.26
N ILE A 905 16.68 -18.14 0.07
CA ILE A 905 17.38 -19.36 0.47
C ILE A 905 17.44 -19.38 2.00
N TYR A 906 16.80 -20.38 2.61
CA TYR A 906 16.88 -20.58 4.06
C TYR A 906 18.23 -21.21 4.40
N TRP A 907 19.09 -20.44 5.05
CA TRP A 907 20.49 -20.84 5.33
C TRP A 907 20.58 -22.19 6.05
N SER A 908 19.78 -22.42 7.09
CA SER A 908 19.77 -23.68 7.83
C SER A 908 19.38 -24.88 6.97
N SER A 909 18.40 -24.72 6.08
CA SER A 909 17.98 -25.76 5.13
C SER A 909 19.03 -26.00 4.05
N PHE A 910 19.64 -24.94 3.53
CA PHE A 910 20.73 -25.03 2.55
C PHE A 910 21.94 -25.75 3.15
N VAL A 911 22.40 -25.33 4.33
CA VAL A 911 23.50 -25.97 5.05
C VAL A 911 23.15 -27.42 5.38
N GLY A 912 21.93 -27.71 5.83
CA GLY A 912 21.47 -29.08 6.07
C GLY A 912 21.53 -29.95 4.81
N ALA A 913 21.10 -29.42 3.66
CA ALA A 913 21.19 -30.10 2.38
C ALA A 913 22.65 -30.27 1.90
N LEU A 914 23.49 -29.24 2.10
CA LEU A 914 24.91 -29.25 1.77
C LEU A 914 25.65 -30.32 2.58
N LEU A 915 25.46 -30.36 3.90
CA LEU A 915 26.06 -31.38 4.78
C LEU A 915 25.52 -32.80 4.54
N LYS A 916 24.30 -32.92 4.03
CA LYS A 916 23.74 -34.20 3.62
C LYS A 916 24.38 -34.69 2.32
N SER A 917 24.61 -33.78 1.37
CA SER A 917 25.18 -34.08 0.05
C SER A 917 26.70 -34.26 0.12
N PHE A 918 27.36 -33.53 1.02
CA PHE A 918 28.79 -33.59 1.28
C PHE A 918 29.06 -33.88 2.77
N PRO A 919 28.90 -35.14 3.22
CA PRO A 919 29.09 -35.52 4.61
C PRO A 919 30.48 -35.21 5.16
N GLN A 920 31.49 -35.15 4.28
CA GLN A 920 32.87 -34.79 4.59
C GLN A 920 32.99 -33.38 5.18
N LEU A 921 32.06 -32.46 4.86
CA LEU A 921 32.01 -31.12 5.44
C LEU A 921 31.53 -31.11 6.89
N LYS A 922 31.03 -32.24 7.44
CA LYS A 922 30.62 -32.32 8.84
C LYS A 922 31.80 -32.28 9.81
N SER A 923 32.94 -32.89 9.47
CA SER A 923 34.15 -32.84 10.31
C SER A 923 34.78 -31.45 10.32
N GLN A 924 34.63 -30.71 9.23
CA GLN A 924 35.04 -29.32 9.10
C GLN A 924 33.88 -28.35 9.34
N PHE A 925 32.77 -28.77 9.96
CA PHE A 925 31.57 -27.95 10.03
C PHE A 925 31.80 -26.60 10.70
N ARG A 926 32.63 -26.57 11.74
CA ARG A 926 33.08 -25.33 12.37
C ARG A 926 33.92 -24.47 11.43
N PHE A 927 34.75 -25.06 10.57
CA PHE A 927 35.59 -24.36 9.60
C PHE A 927 34.81 -23.86 8.38
N VAL A 928 33.80 -24.61 7.91
CA VAL A 928 32.87 -24.21 6.83
C VAL A 928 31.90 -23.14 7.32
N LEU A 929 31.35 -23.29 8.54
CA LEU A 929 30.66 -22.19 9.20
C LEU A 929 31.62 -21.03 9.40
N PHE A 930 32.86 -21.21 9.83
CA PHE A 930 33.80 -20.11 10.03
C PHE A 930 34.21 -19.43 8.72
N LEU A 931 34.36 -20.14 7.59
CA LEU A 931 34.65 -19.57 6.26
C LEU A 931 33.44 -18.86 5.66
N VAL A 932 32.23 -19.39 5.85
CA VAL A 932 31.01 -18.78 5.30
C VAL A 932 30.40 -17.72 6.24
N TRP A 933 30.54 -17.91 7.54
CA TRP A 933 30.31 -16.88 8.56
C TRP A 933 31.41 -15.84 8.50
N GLN A 934 32.66 -16.17 8.14
CA GLN A 934 33.60 -15.17 7.63
C GLN A 934 33.01 -14.55 6.38
N LEU A 935 32.65 -15.20 5.28
CA LEU A 935 32.00 -14.47 4.15
C LEU A 935 30.80 -13.56 4.53
N GLN A 936 30.04 -13.89 5.59
CA GLN A 936 29.03 -12.98 6.19
C GLN A 936 29.59 -11.93 7.18
N LEU A 937 30.70 -12.17 7.89
CA LEU A 937 31.36 -11.27 8.83
C LEU A 937 32.63 -10.59 8.33
N THR A 938 33.47 -11.14 7.45
CA THR A 938 34.46 -10.39 6.67
C THR A 938 33.76 -9.26 5.94
N ILE A 939 32.52 -9.37 5.42
CA ILE A 939 31.87 -8.16 4.88
C ILE A 939 31.51 -7.13 5.98
N PHE A 940 31.28 -7.57 7.23
CA PHE A 940 30.99 -6.69 8.36
C PHE A 940 32.25 -6.15 9.09
N HIS A 941 33.39 -6.86 9.02
CA HIS A 941 34.62 -6.60 9.77
C HIS A 941 35.81 -6.23 8.86
N PHE A 942 35.89 -6.74 7.63
CA PHE A 942 36.89 -6.35 6.62
C PHE A 942 36.70 -4.88 6.21
N LEU A 943 35.46 -4.39 6.17
CA LEU A 943 35.16 -2.97 5.95
C LEU A 943 35.34 -2.09 7.22
N GLN A 944 35.62 -2.67 8.39
CA GLN A 944 35.89 -1.92 9.61
C GLN A 944 37.38 -1.97 10.01
N LEU A 945 38.15 -2.97 9.57
CA LEU A 945 39.58 -3.14 9.87
C LEU A 945 40.54 -2.86 8.71
N GLN A 946 40.11 -2.78 7.44
CA GLN A 946 41.00 -2.37 6.33
C GLN A 946 41.17 -0.85 6.18
N PHE A 947 40.53 -0.03 7.03
CA PHE A 947 40.67 1.44 7.00
C PHE A 947 41.60 2.02 8.08
N GLN A 948 42.39 1.18 8.77
CA GLN A 948 43.47 1.66 9.65
C GLN A 948 44.86 1.08 9.35
N TYR A 949 45.00 0.10 8.46
CA TYR A 949 46.31 -0.31 7.93
C TYR A 949 46.15 -0.85 6.50
N ARG A 950 46.10 0.07 5.52
CA ARG A 950 46.76 0.00 4.20
C ARG A 950 46.42 1.24 3.39
#